data_AF-A0A429Z844-F1
#
_entry.id   AF-A0A429Z844-F1
#
_cell.length_a   1.000
_cell.length_b   1.000
_cell.length_c   1.000
_cell.angle_alpha   90.00
_cell.angle_beta   90.00
_cell.angle_gamma   90.00
#
_symmetry.space_group_name_H-M   'P 1'
#
loop_
_entity.id
_entity.type
_entity.pdbx_description
1 polymer ?
#
loop_
_entity_poly.entity_id
_entity_poly.type
_entity_poly.pdbx_seq_one_letter_code
_entity_poly.pdbx_strand_id
1 'polypeptide(L)'
;MAMKTTETKWMVALMTCSLLSAPIGETVLAADQLLKESVEVKESQTDEAKTALDQDNTAEKETEGDNSANNTEKDQAVPSDSDKTAPKELTEELKQNPYFPKEPTQEDIEGAYVEPGDIAPPPAASIYGKRSRGSSINDEIIRGLNSGVFKKTKIEFRHNTIIDRFSYNDGVGKPRGIVIHETANPNSTIENEIAYMLNNWRSAFVHAYTDKSKIIEVHPTDYAAWGAGPVANQYFMHIELVEHPGDQQGFLQSVSNDAYYAAYKLKEYNLVPSRAYGKGEGNFGGTVWSHHEVSSYLGGTNHTDPTGYFAKFNYDMGQFFELLLYHYNQIDADIFDMDESYTSYGEIVKDDKQGIYSDPYNSINAEKVGDEATYLHKKVSITGKATNKRTKQVYYQFSYEGKKIGWLEASLFHELDQVAYNKAVDFEASVKSQSETSWHGIYDGIYNTETNVSEIGKGSQYADKAVHIKREAKTKHATWYLFELAGKEIGWMDSRAFNNYQSISYDKEVKFDKKVAKTGSITDDIPNTHAGIQVVDQLKNYTGDVLAVVREAKTGEGIWYQVKANGQVLGWASQTAFSDPDKIYGEKPVHYEQVDVVDEQASVYNKILGTSSDVKEVGKVGDFNTKYASLMRARSAKQISALNVVKEARTDAGLWYKLANKQDKKIGWVESQAISIPNRLEYRAHVRNKGWLPYVSAGDLSGTTGENRPLEAFSMNLKDTKDLDISYRAHVQNVGWMSWAKNGEIGGTVGQVQHVEAMSVKLTGKEKDNYDVYYRVHAKNFGWLDWAKNGENAGTQGYNYHIESYEVEIVPKGEKAPGKTDRPFVVAPPTVRYQAHVKNVGWQGPKTNGATSGTVGEAKHVEAIRAGLTNRPFSGSIRYQAYAQNKGWLEPVDALGNAGTSGENRPLEAFKMELTGEIAKHYDIYYRAHSATYGWLGWAKNGASAGTVTLAKQLEAYQVQILPKDAKEPESGDLPPLLGKVVANNPEDKAELAQVKFMNKILPDVQKVAPNQDLFSSVMIAQAVLESASGTSTLALPPNYNLFGIKGEYEGQYVELPTLEQQTDGEWITIVAKFKKYPSYRESFKDNAYKLKNGVSWDANYYRGAWRSVAKTYPNATKWLTGRYATDQHYNEKLDDLIKKWYLNQFD
;
A
#
# COMPACT_ATOMS: atom_id res chain seq x y z
N MET A 1 63.98 -39.37 -22.63
CA MET A 1 62.52 -39.34 -22.39
C MET A 1 62.32 -38.74 -21.00
N ALA A 2 61.53 -37.68 -20.78
CA ALA A 2 60.09 -37.55 -21.02
C ALA A 2 59.29 -38.48 -20.08
N MET A 3 58.32 -38.02 -19.27
CA MET A 3 57.61 -36.72 -19.26
C MET A 3 57.17 -36.28 -17.84
N LYS A 4 57.11 -34.95 -17.63
CA LYS A 4 56.17 -34.12 -16.81
C LYS A 4 55.30 -34.76 -15.70
N THR A 5 55.07 -34.16 -14.52
CA THR A 5 55.67 -33.00 -13.79
C THR A 5 55.12 -32.96 -12.35
N THR A 6 55.96 -32.69 -11.35
CA THR A 6 55.59 -32.15 -10.02
C THR A 6 55.93 -30.63 -9.99
N GLU A 7 55.76 -29.81 -8.94
CA GLU A 7 55.64 -30.05 -7.49
C GLU A 7 55.14 -28.82 -6.71
N THR A 8 54.52 -29.02 -5.53
CA THR A 8 54.25 -27.95 -4.54
C THR A 8 54.74 -28.40 -3.15
N LYS A 9 55.24 -27.48 -2.33
CA LYS A 9 56.24 -27.78 -1.27
C LYS A 9 55.71 -28.18 0.12
N TRP A 10 56.38 -29.19 0.67
CA TRP A 10 56.59 -29.57 2.09
C TRP A 10 57.51 -28.54 2.83
N MET A 11 57.75 -28.50 4.17
CA MET A 11 57.18 -29.05 5.43
C MET A 11 58.04 -28.50 6.64
N VAL A 12 57.76 -28.92 7.90
CA VAL A 12 58.63 -28.93 9.12
C VAL A 12 58.67 -27.62 9.95
N ALA A 13 58.55 -27.59 11.31
CA ALA A 13 58.00 -28.48 12.37
C ALA A 13 57.77 -27.65 13.70
N LEU A 14 57.98 -27.98 15.01
CA LEU A 14 58.59 -29.14 15.71
C LEU A 14 58.29 -29.18 17.28
N MET A 15 57.25 -29.91 17.73
CA MET A 15 57.03 -30.43 19.12
C MET A 15 56.88 -29.42 20.30
N THR A 16 56.43 -29.76 21.54
CA THR A 16 56.05 -31.01 22.29
C THR A 16 54.65 -30.85 22.94
N CYS A 17 53.72 -31.83 23.04
CA CYS A 17 53.74 -33.13 23.75
C CYS A 17 53.74 -33.04 25.30
N SER A 18 52.97 -33.83 26.08
CA SER A 18 51.94 -34.85 25.75
C SER A 18 51.16 -35.37 26.98
N LEU A 19 50.21 -36.31 26.72
CA LEU A 19 49.47 -37.19 27.66
C LEU A 19 48.22 -36.55 28.31
N LEU A 20 47.09 -37.23 28.63
CA LEU A 20 46.47 -38.56 28.35
C LEU A 20 44.95 -38.42 28.72
N SER A 21 43.95 -39.24 28.35
CA SER A 21 43.84 -40.45 27.51
C SER A 21 42.37 -40.75 27.09
N ALA A 22 42.16 -41.23 25.85
CA ALA A 22 41.33 -42.39 25.42
C ALA A 22 39.85 -42.62 25.91
N PRO A 23 38.99 -43.34 25.12
CA PRO A 23 38.91 -43.41 23.64
C PRO A 23 37.48 -43.57 23.01
N ILE A 24 37.37 -43.32 21.68
CA ILE A 24 36.45 -43.92 20.66
C ILE A 24 34.91 -43.78 20.85
N GLY A 25 34.09 -43.46 19.83
CA GLY A 25 34.34 -43.05 18.42
C GLY A 25 33.09 -43.13 17.51
N GLU A 26 33.17 -42.53 16.29
CA GLU A 26 32.31 -42.72 15.09
C GLU A 26 30.81 -42.33 15.18
N THR A 27 30.07 -41.82 14.16
CA THR A 27 30.30 -41.29 12.78
C THR A 27 29.11 -40.37 12.41
N VAL A 28 29.25 -39.12 11.95
CA VAL A 28 29.44 -38.60 10.55
C VAL A 28 28.15 -38.49 9.67
N LEU A 29 27.83 -37.25 9.24
CA LEU A 29 26.89 -36.76 8.17
C LEU A 29 25.38 -37.18 8.27
N ALA A 30 24.33 -36.37 8.09
CA ALA A 30 24.02 -35.06 7.45
C ALA A 30 23.50 -35.10 5.98
N ALA A 31 22.19 -34.81 5.78
CA ALA A 31 21.56 -34.31 4.55
C ALA A 31 20.09 -33.87 4.81
N ASP A 32 19.54 -32.93 4.03
CA ASP A 32 18.12 -32.51 4.01
C ASP A 32 17.25 -33.36 3.07
N GLN A 33 15.94 -33.50 3.34
CA GLN A 33 14.85 -32.94 2.49
C GLN A 33 13.40 -33.41 2.81
N LEU A 34 12.47 -32.43 2.75
CA LEU A 34 11.09 -32.44 2.19
C LEU A 34 9.92 -33.33 2.71
N LEU A 35 8.78 -32.63 2.90
CA LEU A 35 7.38 -32.92 2.51
C LEU A 35 6.51 -34.06 3.16
N LYS A 36 5.54 -33.57 3.96
CA LYS A 36 4.06 -33.71 3.85
C LYS A 36 3.31 -35.07 3.92
N GLU A 37 2.12 -34.98 4.57
CA GLU A 37 0.90 -35.81 4.41
C GLU A 37 0.98 -37.30 4.84
N SER A 38 -0.08 -38.01 5.28
CA SER A 38 -1.30 -37.75 6.11
C SER A 38 -2.14 -39.05 6.15
N VAL A 39 -2.90 -39.38 7.22
CA VAL A 39 -4.18 -40.18 7.25
C VAL A 39 -4.50 -40.78 8.65
N GLU A 40 -5.61 -40.30 9.24
CA GLU A 40 -6.80 -40.99 9.84
C GLU A 40 -6.77 -42.39 10.50
N VAL A 41 -7.59 -42.60 11.57
CA VAL A 41 -8.71 -43.59 11.72
C VAL A 41 -9.21 -43.77 13.19
N LYS A 42 -10.53 -43.55 13.41
CA LYS A 42 -11.61 -44.16 14.29
C LYS A 42 -11.28 -45.05 15.53
N GLU A 43 -12.15 -45.36 16.52
CA GLU A 43 -13.59 -45.14 16.90
C GLU A 43 -13.72 -45.28 18.47
N SER A 44 -14.83 -45.12 19.23
CA SER A 44 -16.20 -45.70 19.14
C SER A 44 -17.26 -45.02 20.07
N GLN A 45 -18.45 -45.65 20.23
CA GLN A 45 -19.74 -45.20 20.85
C GLN A 45 -19.84 -45.46 22.40
N THR A 46 -20.90 -45.17 23.19
CA THR A 46 -22.41 -45.12 23.06
C THR A 46 -23.04 -43.84 23.71
N ASP A 47 -24.33 -43.64 24.10
CA ASP A 47 -25.52 -44.49 24.40
C ASP A 47 -26.89 -43.73 24.32
N GLU A 48 -28.02 -44.33 24.74
CA GLU A 48 -29.43 -43.87 24.52
C GLU A 48 -30.18 -43.22 25.71
N ALA A 49 -31.27 -42.46 25.44
CA ALA A 49 -32.62 -42.61 26.09
C ALA A 49 -33.75 -41.71 25.50
N LYS A 50 -35.02 -42.12 25.70
CA LYS A 50 -36.33 -41.51 25.24
C LYS A 50 -36.86 -40.47 26.28
N THR A 51 -37.98 -39.72 26.18
CA THR A 51 -39.38 -39.93 25.69
C THR A 51 -40.12 -38.55 25.72
N ALA A 52 -40.75 -38.01 24.66
CA ALA A 52 -42.18 -38.04 24.21
C ALA A 52 -43.28 -37.42 25.13
N LEU A 53 -44.39 -36.94 24.50
CA LEU A 53 -45.68 -36.43 25.06
C LEU A 53 -45.65 -34.99 25.67
N ASP A 54 -46.70 -34.15 25.64
CA ASP A 54 -47.97 -34.18 24.89
C ASP A 54 -48.65 -32.79 24.70
N GLN A 55 -49.53 -32.71 23.69
CA GLN A 55 -50.82 -31.98 23.51
C GLN A 55 -51.21 -30.63 24.21
N ASP A 56 -52.11 -29.92 23.49
CA ASP A 56 -53.29 -29.17 23.97
C ASP A 56 -53.17 -27.86 24.81
N ASN A 57 -54.13 -26.91 24.76
CA ASN A 57 -55.14 -26.60 23.73
C ASN A 57 -55.69 -25.17 23.95
N THR A 58 -56.32 -24.58 22.92
CA THR A 58 -57.36 -23.52 23.00
C THR A 58 -57.09 -22.20 23.77
N ALA A 59 -57.92 -21.16 23.68
CA ALA A 59 -58.63 -20.51 22.56
C ALA A 59 -59.37 -19.28 23.15
N GLU A 60 -59.88 -18.39 22.28
CA GLU A 60 -60.94 -17.40 22.60
C GLU A 60 -60.54 -16.29 23.63
N LYS A 61 -61.14 -15.08 23.68
CA LYS A 61 -62.05 -14.33 22.77
C LYS A 61 -62.17 -12.86 23.25
N GLU A 62 -62.61 -11.97 22.33
CA GLU A 62 -63.58 -10.83 22.56
C GLU A 62 -63.26 -9.74 23.64
N THR A 63 -63.78 -8.49 23.60
CA THR A 63 -64.57 -7.70 22.60
C THR A 63 -64.46 -6.18 22.87
N GLU A 64 -64.68 -5.38 21.82
CA GLU A 64 -65.47 -4.12 21.74
C GLU A 64 -65.23 -2.88 22.64
N GLY A 65 -65.85 -1.74 22.24
CA GLY A 65 -65.99 -0.48 23.00
C GLY A 65 -64.99 0.61 22.59
N ASP A 66 -65.01 1.17 21.38
CA ASP A 66 -66.06 1.98 20.73
C ASP A 66 -66.48 3.25 21.52
N ASN A 67 -66.27 4.42 20.91
CA ASN A 67 -67.38 5.35 20.67
C ASN A 67 -67.12 6.34 19.51
N SER A 68 -68.16 6.54 18.70
CA SER A 68 -68.40 7.68 17.78
C SER A 68 -68.50 9.05 18.52
N ALA A 69 -68.80 10.24 17.95
CA ALA A 69 -69.54 10.67 16.75
C ALA A 69 -69.33 12.21 16.55
N ASN A 70 -69.76 12.94 15.50
CA ASN A 70 -70.16 12.67 14.10
C ASN A 70 -70.43 14.03 13.37
N ASN A 71 -70.44 14.03 12.02
CA ASN A 71 -71.22 14.94 11.13
C ASN A 71 -70.86 16.46 11.06
N THR A 72 -71.10 17.23 9.97
CA THR A 72 -71.69 16.95 8.62
C THR A 72 -71.26 17.98 7.55
N GLU A 73 -71.27 17.54 6.29
CA GLU A 73 -71.50 18.18 4.95
C GLU A 73 -71.87 19.71 4.87
N LYS A 74 -71.61 20.48 3.78
CA LYS A 74 -72.16 20.27 2.42
C LYS A 74 -71.66 21.18 1.24
N ASP A 75 -71.63 20.59 0.03
CA ASP A 75 -71.85 21.08 -1.37
C ASP A 75 -71.33 22.43 -2.00
N GLN A 76 -70.40 22.27 -2.98
CA GLN A 76 -70.43 22.67 -4.42
C GLN A 76 -70.14 24.10 -5.01
N ALA A 77 -69.59 24.04 -6.26
CA ALA A 77 -69.32 25.06 -7.32
C ALA A 77 -68.14 26.07 -7.11
N VAL A 78 -67.05 26.18 -7.92
CA VAL A 78 -66.81 26.27 -9.41
C VAL A 78 -66.97 27.73 -9.93
N PRO A 79 -66.11 28.32 -10.82
CA PRO A 79 -65.03 27.78 -11.71
C PRO A 79 -63.65 28.54 -11.76
N SER A 80 -62.67 28.02 -12.56
CA SER A 80 -61.74 28.73 -13.50
C SER A 80 -60.76 29.84 -13.02
N ASP A 81 -59.60 30.16 -13.63
CA ASP A 81 -58.74 29.57 -14.69
C ASP A 81 -57.30 30.17 -14.63
N SER A 82 -56.33 29.52 -15.29
CA SER A 82 -55.14 30.08 -16.03
C SER A 82 -54.26 31.20 -15.38
N ASP A 83 -53.16 31.70 -15.97
CA ASP A 83 -52.32 31.36 -17.14
C ASP A 83 -50.87 31.81 -16.84
N LYS A 84 -49.83 31.09 -17.32
CA LYS A 84 -48.52 31.65 -17.75
C LYS A 84 -47.78 30.72 -18.75
N THR A 85 -48.36 30.55 -19.94
CA THR A 85 -47.68 30.48 -21.25
C THR A 85 -46.28 29.81 -21.36
N ALA A 86 -46.23 28.63 -21.99
CA ALA A 86 -45.00 28.04 -22.52
C ALA A 86 -44.66 28.57 -23.95
N PRO A 87 -43.42 28.38 -24.45
CA PRO A 87 -43.07 28.71 -25.84
C PRO A 87 -43.33 27.53 -26.81
N LYS A 88 -44.52 27.55 -27.44
CA LYS A 88 -44.92 26.92 -28.72
C LYS A 88 -44.71 25.40 -28.94
N GLU A 89 -45.84 24.74 -29.20
CA GLU A 89 -45.95 23.36 -29.72
C GLU A 89 -45.66 23.24 -31.23
N LEU A 90 -45.65 22.00 -31.75
CA LEU A 90 -45.98 21.71 -33.15
C LEU A 90 -47.47 21.99 -33.42
N THR A 91 -47.82 22.22 -34.70
CA THR A 91 -49.16 22.64 -35.12
C THR A 91 -50.25 21.56 -35.01
N GLU A 92 -51.48 21.99 -34.72
CA GLU A 92 -52.67 21.15 -34.48
C GLU A 92 -53.05 20.19 -35.62
N GLU A 93 -52.58 20.38 -36.85
CA GLU A 93 -52.80 19.42 -37.95
C GLU A 93 -52.19 18.03 -37.67
N LEU A 94 -51.19 17.92 -36.79
CA LEU A 94 -50.55 16.63 -36.47
C LEU A 94 -51.27 15.83 -35.37
N LYS A 95 -52.07 16.46 -34.49
CA LYS A 95 -52.78 15.79 -33.40
C LYS A 95 -54.04 15.03 -33.85
N GLN A 96 -54.49 15.24 -35.10
CA GLN A 96 -55.71 14.63 -35.64
C GLN A 96 -55.43 13.42 -36.56
N ASN A 97 -54.18 12.94 -36.63
CA ASN A 97 -53.85 11.71 -37.35
C ASN A 97 -54.33 10.46 -36.56
N PRO A 98 -55.25 9.62 -37.10
CA PRO A 98 -55.76 8.44 -36.40
C PRO A 98 -54.74 7.31 -36.19
N TYR A 99 -53.50 7.46 -36.66
CA TYR A 99 -52.39 6.51 -36.46
C TYR A 99 -51.43 6.86 -35.32
N PHE A 100 -51.72 7.88 -34.49
CA PHE A 100 -50.96 8.13 -33.25
C PHE A 100 -51.37 7.15 -32.13
N PRO A 101 -50.44 6.35 -31.56
CA PRO A 101 -50.74 5.51 -30.40
C PRO A 101 -51.03 6.34 -29.15
N LYS A 102 -51.84 5.79 -28.24
CA LYS A 102 -51.95 6.29 -26.86
C LYS A 102 -50.90 5.61 -25.96
N GLU A 103 -50.51 6.28 -24.89
CA GLU A 103 -49.75 5.64 -23.82
C GLU A 103 -50.61 4.58 -23.08
N PRO A 104 -50.01 3.47 -22.62
CA PRO A 104 -50.72 2.40 -21.92
C PRO A 104 -51.19 2.83 -20.52
N THR A 105 -52.20 2.15 -20.00
CA THR A 105 -52.73 2.37 -18.65
C THR A 105 -51.99 1.54 -17.61
N GLN A 106 -52.17 1.83 -16.33
CA GLN A 106 -51.47 1.10 -15.26
C GLN A 106 -51.97 -0.35 -15.10
N GLU A 107 -53.21 -0.66 -15.49
CA GLU A 107 -53.70 -2.06 -15.56
C GLU A 107 -52.97 -2.87 -16.65
N ASP A 108 -52.46 -2.24 -17.71
CA ASP A 108 -51.68 -2.91 -18.76
C ASP A 108 -50.25 -3.30 -18.29
N ILE A 109 -49.78 -2.75 -17.16
CA ILE A 109 -48.40 -2.90 -16.66
C ILE A 109 -48.29 -3.96 -15.56
N GLU A 110 -49.32 -4.13 -14.72
CA GLU A 110 -49.26 -4.99 -13.54
C GLU A 110 -49.44 -6.50 -13.84
N GLY A 111 -49.75 -6.87 -15.10
CA GLY A 111 -50.01 -8.25 -15.51
C GLY A 111 -48.80 -9.14 -15.87
N ALA A 112 -47.56 -8.64 -15.82
CA ALA A 112 -46.41 -9.30 -16.48
C ALA A 112 -45.07 -9.33 -15.70
N TYR A 113 -45.08 -9.25 -14.37
CA TYR A 113 -43.86 -9.29 -13.55
C TYR A 113 -43.64 -10.62 -12.80
N VAL A 114 -42.47 -11.24 -13.02
CA VAL A 114 -41.91 -12.35 -12.23
C VAL A 114 -40.47 -12.00 -11.87
N GLU A 115 -40.05 -12.25 -10.63
CA GLU A 115 -38.70 -11.87 -10.17
C GLU A 115 -37.59 -12.77 -10.76
N PRO A 116 -36.40 -12.21 -11.09
CA PRO A 116 -35.29 -12.96 -11.65
C PRO A 116 -34.50 -13.74 -10.58
N GLY A 117 -35.07 -14.85 -10.12
CA GLY A 117 -34.41 -15.85 -9.28
C GLY A 117 -34.45 -17.25 -9.90
N ASP A 118 -33.36 -18.01 -9.76
CA ASP A 118 -33.26 -19.45 -10.03
C ASP A 118 -33.75 -19.98 -11.40
N ILE A 119 -33.22 -19.43 -12.49
CA ILE A 119 -33.04 -20.17 -13.74
C ILE A 119 -31.56 -20.56 -13.88
N ALA A 120 -31.26 -21.84 -13.62
CA ALA A 120 -29.93 -22.39 -13.86
C ALA A 120 -29.55 -22.33 -15.36
N PRO A 121 -28.27 -22.14 -15.72
CA PRO A 121 -27.85 -22.21 -17.11
C PRO A 121 -28.21 -23.60 -17.68
N PRO A 122 -28.80 -23.69 -18.89
CA PRO A 122 -29.15 -24.97 -19.48
C PRO A 122 -27.88 -25.82 -19.63
N PRO A 123 -27.92 -27.13 -19.28
CA PRO A 123 -26.73 -27.95 -19.24
C PRO A 123 -26.08 -28.05 -20.62
N ALA A 124 -24.79 -27.75 -20.69
CA ALA A 124 -23.98 -28.04 -21.85
C ALA A 124 -24.08 -29.55 -22.17
N ALA A 125 -24.29 -29.87 -23.45
CA ALA A 125 -24.52 -31.22 -23.99
C ALA A 125 -25.87 -31.90 -23.64
N SER A 126 -26.95 -31.42 -24.27
CA SER A 126 -28.09 -32.29 -24.64
C SER A 126 -28.68 -32.03 -26.04
N ILE A 127 -28.41 -30.87 -26.66
CA ILE A 127 -28.89 -30.54 -28.03
C ILE A 127 -27.93 -30.99 -29.14
N TYR A 128 -27.36 -32.19 -29.01
CA TYR A 128 -27.09 -33.00 -30.21
C TYR A 128 -28.43 -33.59 -30.67
N GLY A 129 -29.30 -32.71 -31.19
CA GLY A 129 -30.47 -33.14 -31.94
C GLY A 129 -30.00 -34.06 -33.05
N LYS A 130 -30.62 -35.25 -33.16
CA LYS A 130 -30.36 -36.16 -34.29
C LYS A 130 -30.52 -35.35 -35.58
N ARG A 131 -29.50 -35.37 -36.46
CA ARG A 131 -29.53 -34.74 -37.79
C ARG A 131 -30.94 -34.83 -38.38
N SER A 132 -31.59 -33.69 -38.60
CA SER A 132 -32.84 -33.66 -39.35
C SER A 132 -32.62 -34.35 -40.70
N ARG A 133 -33.61 -35.08 -41.18
CA ARG A 133 -33.51 -35.83 -42.45
C ARG A 133 -33.69 -34.88 -43.65
N GLY A 134 -32.70 -34.03 -43.86
CA GLY A 134 -32.57 -33.16 -45.03
C GLY A 134 -32.40 -31.69 -44.68
N SER A 135 -31.18 -31.17 -44.83
CA SER A 135 -30.90 -29.74 -45.00
C SER A 135 -29.95 -29.58 -46.19
N SER A 136 -30.42 -30.00 -47.37
CA SER A 136 -29.63 -30.01 -48.61
C SER A 136 -29.08 -28.64 -48.98
N ILE A 137 -29.79 -27.58 -48.57
CA ILE A 137 -29.45 -26.17 -48.78
C ILE A 137 -28.23 -25.76 -47.96
N ASN A 138 -28.18 -26.05 -46.65
CA ASN A 138 -27.01 -25.75 -45.82
C ASN A 138 -25.77 -26.52 -46.29
N ASP A 139 -25.94 -27.80 -46.65
CA ASP A 139 -24.86 -28.59 -47.25
C ASP A 139 -24.41 -28.03 -48.62
N GLU A 140 -25.29 -27.42 -49.43
CA GLU A 140 -24.93 -26.72 -50.68
C GLU A 140 -24.17 -25.42 -50.41
N ILE A 141 -24.65 -24.57 -49.49
CA ILE A 141 -23.97 -23.32 -49.08
C ILE A 141 -22.56 -23.60 -48.56
N ILE A 142 -22.42 -24.55 -47.63
CA ILE A 142 -21.12 -24.90 -47.03
C ILE A 142 -20.17 -25.48 -48.10
N ARG A 143 -20.65 -26.27 -49.06
CA ARG A 143 -19.84 -26.74 -50.19
C ARG A 143 -19.45 -25.61 -51.15
N GLY A 144 -20.35 -24.67 -51.43
CA GLY A 144 -20.08 -23.52 -52.29
C GLY A 144 -19.06 -22.55 -51.68
N LEU A 145 -19.13 -22.30 -50.37
CA LEU A 145 -18.10 -21.54 -49.63
C LEU A 145 -16.75 -22.26 -49.66
N ASN A 146 -16.71 -23.54 -49.31
CA ASN A 146 -15.47 -24.35 -49.29
C ASN A 146 -14.81 -24.54 -50.67
N SER A 147 -15.57 -24.33 -51.76
CA SER A 147 -15.06 -24.41 -53.15
C SER A 147 -14.83 -23.04 -53.80
N GLY A 148 -15.12 -21.94 -53.11
CA GLY A 148 -15.00 -20.57 -53.65
C GLY A 148 -16.04 -20.21 -54.72
N VAL A 149 -17.08 -21.03 -54.88
CA VAL A 149 -18.25 -20.73 -55.72
C VAL A 149 -19.09 -19.62 -55.09
N PHE A 150 -19.27 -19.68 -53.77
CA PHE A 150 -19.77 -18.56 -52.97
C PHE A 150 -18.61 -17.76 -52.40
N LYS A 151 -18.73 -16.43 -52.46
CA LYS A 151 -17.71 -15.51 -51.99
C LYS A 151 -17.98 -15.10 -50.55
N LYS A 152 -16.91 -14.91 -49.78
CA LYS A 152 -16.96 -14.21 -48.50
C LYS A 152 -17.20 -12.72 -48.78
N THR A 153 -18.40 -12.24 -48.49
CA THR A 153 -18.77 -10.83 -48.67
C THR A 153 -18.17 -9.98 -47.55
N LYS A 154 -17.66 -8.79 -47.90
CA LYS A 154 -17.16 -7.81 -46.92
C LYS A 154 -18.33 -7.01 -46.35
N ILE A 155 -18.25 -6.68 -45.06
CA ILE A 155 -19.18 -5.75 -44.41
C ILE A 155 -18.78 -4.33 -44.80
N GLU A 156 -19.68 -3.61 -45.48
CA GLU A 156 -19.56 -2.18 -45.74
C GLU A 156 -20.24 -1.39 -44.62
N PHE A 157 -19.54 -0.44 -44.01
CA PHE A 157 -20.15 0.49 -43.04
C PHE A 157 -20.51 1.79 -43.75
N ARG A 158 -21.80 2.11 -43.79
CA ARG A 158 -22.38 3.30 -44.45
C ARG A 158 -23.31 4.07 -43.51
N HIS A 159 -22.89 4.25 -42.25
CA HIS A 159 -23.65 4.95 -41.23
C HIS A 159 -24.00 6.39 -41.66
N ASN A 160 -25.27 6.77 -41.55
CA ASN A 160 -25.72 8.11 -41.88
C ASN A 160 -25.97 8.95 -40.61
N THR A 161 -25.59 10.23 -40.64
CA THR A 161 -25.79 11.18 -39.53
C THR A 161 -27.19 11.77 -39.45
N ILE A 162 -28.07 11.50 -40.43
CA ILE A 162 -29.46 12.00 -40.40
C ILE A 162 -30.40 11.18 -39.51
N ILE A 163 -30.00 9.98 -39.09
CA ILE A 163 -30.84 9.08 -38.27
C ILE A 163 -30.53 9.34 -36.79
N ASP A 164 -31.57 9.65 -36.01
CA ASP A 164 -31.46 9.84 -34.56
C ASP A 164 -30.95 8.56 -33.86
N ARG A 165 -30.07 8.70 -32.86
CA ARG A 165 -29.46 7.59 -32.11
C ARG A 165 -30.02 7.51 -30.70
N PHE A 166 -30.58 6.36 -30.33
CA PHE A 166 -31.11 6.08 -28.99
C PHE A 166 -30.60 4.72 -28.48
N SER A 167 -30.59 4.51 -27.17
CA SER A 167 -30.07 3.27 -26.58
C SER A 167 -31.10 2.14 -26.60
N TYR A 168 -30.60 0.90 -26.56
CA TYR A 168 -31.38 -0.24 -26.02
C TYR A 168 -31.79 0.05 -24.57
N ASN A 169 -32.80 -0.67 -24.06
CA ASN A 169 -33.29 -0.50 -22.69
C ASN A 169 -32.24 -0.91 -21.62
N ASP A 170 -31.30 -1.79 -21.97
CA ASP A 170 -30.15 -2.10 -21.09
C ASP A 170 -29.05 -1.01 -21.15
N GLY A 171 -29.07 -0.13 -22.15
CA GLY A 171 -28.08 0.93 -22.43
C GLY A 171 -27.41 0.81 -23.81
N VAL A 172 -26.56 1.79 -24.14
CA VAL A 172 -25.74 1.79 -25.37
C VAL A 172 -24.75 0.62 -25.35
N GLY A 173 -24.55 -0.03 -26.50
CA GLY A 173 -23.64 -1.17 -26.67
C GLY A 173 -24.14 -2.49 -26.08
N LYS A 174 -25.45 -2.61 -25.80
CA LYS A 174 -26.05 -3.77 -25.13
C LYS A 174 -27.32 -4.30 -25.83
N PRO A 175 -27.25 -4.75 -27.09
CA PRO A 175 -28.30 -5.60 -27.64
C PRO A 175 -28.34 -6.95 -26.88
N ARG A 176 -29.53 -7.54 -26.77
CA ARG A 176 -29.77 -8.90 -26.26
C ARG A 176 -29.74 -9.96 -27.38
N GLY A 177 -29.68 -9.55 -28.65
CA GLY A 177 -29.75 -10.45 -29.81
C GLY A 177 -29.99 -9.70 -31.12
N ILE A 178 -30.46 -10.43 -32.13
CA ILE A 178 -30.79 -9.93 -33.47
C ILE A 178 -32.12 -10.50 -33.97
N VAL A 179 -32.92 -9.65 -34.62
CA VAL A 179 -34.10 -10.01 -35.41
C VAL A 179 -33.72 -10.09 -36.89
N ILE A 180 -34.05 -11.21 -37.51
CA ILE A 180 -33.91 -11.47 -38.95
C ILE A 180 -35.22 -11.08 -39.64
N HIS A 181 -35.10 -10.27 -40.69
CA HIS A 181 -36.20 -9.76 -41.50
C HIS A 181 -36.03 -10.14 -42.98
N GLU A 182 -37.08 -9.92 -43.77
CA GLU A 182 -36.96 -9.85 -45.23
C GLU A 182 -37.83 -8.73 -45.76
N THR A 183 -37.31 -8.06 -46.79
CA THR A 183 -37.82 -6.77 -47.30
C THR A 183 -39.26 -6.78 -47.84
N ALA A 184 -39.88 -7.95 -48.02
CA ALA A 184 -41.20 -8.16 -48.60
C ALA A 184 -41.38 -7.53 -50.00
N ASN A 185 -40.27 -7.26 -50.69
CA ASN A 185 -40.23 -6.47 -51.91
C ASN A 185 -39.48 -7.22 -53.04
N PRO A 186 -40.17 -8.11 -53.79
CA PRO A 186 -39.55 -9.01 -54.77
C PRO A 186 -38.89 -8.33 -55.99
N ASN A 187 -38.88 -7.00 -56.06
CA ASN A 187 -38.36 -6.21 -57.20
C ASN A 187 -37.32 -5.15 -56.81
N SER A 188 -36.88 -5.10 -55.55
CA SER A 188 -35.92 -4.08 -55.10
C SER A 188 -34.46 -4.50 -55.23
N THR A 189 -33.57 -3.62 -54.77
CA THR A 189 -32.14 -3.87 -54.63
C THR A 189 -31.70 -3.32 -53.29
N ILE A 190 -30.56 -3.76 -52.76
CA ILE A 190 -30.02 -3.24 -51.49
C ILE A 190 -29.85 -1.72 -51.49
N GLU A 191 -29.49 -1.12 -52.64
CA GLU A 191 -29.35 0.33 -52.77
C GLU A 191 -30.73 1.03 -52.84
N ASN A 192 -31.75 0.39 -53.42
CA ASN A 192 -33.12 0.91 -53.43
C ASN A 192 -33.72 0.93 -52.01
N GLU A 193 -33.54 -0.15 -51.25
CA GLU A 193 -34.08 -0.26 -49.89
C GLU A 193 -33.39 0.70 -48.92
N ILE A 194 -32.05 0.81 -48.99
CA ILE A 194 -31.31 1.80 -48.20
C ILE A 194 -31.75 3.23 -48.57
N ALA A 195 -31.96 3.53 -49.85
CA ALA A 195 -32.46 4.83 -50.28
C ALA A 195 -33.91 5.08 -49.80
N TYR A 196 -34.78 4.07 -49.83
CA TYR A 196 -36.15 4.19 -49.31
C TYR A 196 -36.16 4.39 -47.79
N MET A 197 -35.39 3.60 -47.05
CA MET A 197 -35.19 3.74 -45.61
C MET A 197 -34.66 5.12 -45.24
N LEU A 198 -33.62 5.63 -45.92
CA LEU A 198 -33.06 6.96 -45.64
C LEU A 198 -34.03 8.12 -45.92
N ASN A 199 -35.05 7.92 -46.77
CA ASN A 199 -36.13 8.89 -46.96
C ASN A 199 -37.28 8.74 -45.94
N ASN A 200 -37.46 7.55 -45.35
CA ASN A 200 -38.58 7.20 -44.48
C ASN A 200 -38.17 6.80 -43.05
N TRP A 201 -36.93 7.07 -42.64
CA TRP A 201 -36.34 6.55 -41.39
C TRP A 201 -37.11 6.92 -40.12
N ARG A 202 -37.88 8.02 -40.16
CA ARG A 202 -38.76 8.45 -39.06
C ARG A 202 -39.95 7.51 -38.82
N SER A 203 -40.21 6.57 -39.73
CA SER A 203 -41.26 5.55 -39.62
C SER A 203 -40.67 4.16 -39.32
N ALA A 204 -39.59 3.78 -40.00
CA ALA A 204 -38.87 2.53 -39.76
C ALA A 204 -37.41 2.63 -40.27
N PHE A 205 -36.48 2.01 -39.57
CA PHE A 205 -35.10 1.82 -40.03
C PHE A 205 -34.44 0.62 -39.32
N VAL A 206 -33.43 0.03 -39.97
CA VAL A 206 -32.72 -1.15 -39.47
C VAL A 206 -31.21 -0.91 -39.37
N HIS A 207 -30.46 -1.88 -38.85
CA HIS A 207 -29.02 -1.75 -38.69
C HIS A 207 -28.26 -2.10 -39.96
N ALA A 208 -28.66 -3.17 -40.65
CA ALA A 208 -28.00 -3.63 -41.86
C ALA A 208 -28.98 -4.24 -42.89
N TYR A 209 -28.54 -4.23 -44.14
CA TYR A 209 -29.16 -4.99 -45.23
C TYR A 209 -28.17 -5.99 -45.82
N THR A 210 -28.67 -7.10 -46.34
CA THR A 210 -27.88 -8.09 -47.09
C THR A 210 -28.51 -8.48 -48.41
N ASP A 211 -27.68 -8.73 -49.41
CA ASP A 211 -28.07 -9.35 -50.67
C ASP A 211 -27.01 -10.38 -51.11
N LYS A 212 -27.18 -10.98 -52.29
CA LYS A 212 -26.24 -11.97 -52.85
C LYS A 212 -24.84 -11.45 -53.22
N SER A 213 -24.53 -10.19 -52.92
CA SER A 213 -23.30 -9.51 -53.31
C SER A 213 -22.72 -8.58 -52.25
N LYS A 214 -23.55 -8.04 -51.34
CA LYS A 214 -23.17 -7.05 -50.32
C LYS A 214 -23.76 -7.37 -48.95
N ILE A 215 -23.06 -6.88 -47.94
CA ILE A 215 -23.55 -6.70 -46.58
C ILE A 215 -23.28 -5.24 -46.22
N ILE A 216 -24.31 -4.46 -45.88
CA ILE A 216 -24.17 -3.03 -45.62
C ILE A 216 -24.80 -2.68 -44.28
N GLU A 217 -23.98 -2.23 -43.32
CA GLU A 217 -24.43 -1.67 -42.05
C GLU A 217 -24.69 -0.16 -42.21
N VAL A 218 -25.95 0.25 -42.03
CA VAL A 218 -26.44 1.64 -42.25
C VAL A 218 -26.76 2.38 -40.95
N HIS A 219 -26.90 1.67 -39.82
CA HIS A 219 -26.97 2.27 -38.49
C HIS A 219 -26.05 1.50 -37.50
N PRO A 220 -25.28 2.18 -36.63
CA PRO A 220 -24.35 1.49 -35.73
C PRO A 220 -25.07 0.64 -34.70
N THR A 221 -24.68 -0.63 -34.55
CA THR A 221 -25.34 -1.61 -33.67
C THR A 221 -25.27 -1.33 -32.17
N ASP A 222 -24.50 -0.34 -31.72
CA ASP A 222 -24.46 0.10 -30.32
C ASP A 222 -25.73 0.85 -29.89
N TYR A 223 -26.46 1.39 -30.86
CA TYR A 223 -27.74 2.07 -30.69
C TYR A 223 -28.86 1.16 -31.18
N ALA A 224 -30.08 1.44 -30.76
CA ALA A 224 -31.26 0.70 -31.19
C ALA A 224 -31.84 1.27 -32.50
N ALA A 225 -32.70 0.50 -33.17
CA ALA A 225 -33.35 0.87 -34.42
C ALA A 225 -34.86 0.61 -34.40
N TRP A 226 -35.59 1.07 -35.42
CA TRP A 226 -37.03 0.91 -35.53
C TRP A 226 -37.41 -0.15 -36.58
N GLY A 227 -37.15 -1.43 -36.25
CA GLY A 227 -37.30 -2.56 -37.18
C GLY A 227 -38.42 -3.57 -36.86
N ALA A 228 -38.77 -3.81 -35.59
CA ALA A 228 -39.74 -4.86 -35.22
C ALA A 228 -40.75 -4.45 -34.13
N GLY A 229 -41.21 -3.20 -34.16
CA GLY A 229 -42.16 -2.66 -33.18
C GLY A 229 -41.54 -2.35 -31.81
N PRO A 230 -42.25 -1.59 -30.95
CA PRO A 230 -41.64 -0.90 -29.80
C PRO A 230 -41.04 -1.85 -28.75
N VAL A 231 -41.50 -3.09 -28.66
CA VAL A 231 -40.98 -4.09 -27.70
C VAL A 231 -39.62 -4.63 -28.15
N ALA A 232 -39.49 -5.08 -29.41
CA ALA A 232 -38.23 -5.66 -29.88
C ALA A 232 -37.15 -4.61 -30.19
N ASN A 233 -37.56 -3.42 -30.67
CA ASN A 233 -36.67 -2.28 -30.90
C ASN A 233 -35.83 -1.93 -29.64
N GLN A 234 -36.37 -2.16 -28.44
CA GLN A 234 -35.68 -1.90 -27.17
C GLN A 234 -34.52 -2.86 -26.86
N TYR A 235 -34.42 -4.01 -27.54
CA TYR A 235 -33.52 -5.10 -27.13
C TYR A 235 -32.69 -5.71 -28.25
N PHE A 236 -33.04 -5.53 -29.54
CA PHE A 236 -32.44 -6.33 -30.61
C PHE A 236 -31.87 -5.50 -31.75
N MET A 237 -30.78 -6.01 -32.33
CA MET A 237 -30.33 -5.59 -33.66
C MET A 237 -31.35 -6.04 -34.72
N HIS A 238 -31.32 -5.43 -35.89
CA HIS A 238 -32.27 -5.67 -36.99
C HIS A 238 -31.50 -5.77 -38.31
N ILE A 239 -31.68 -6.87 -39.04
CA ILE A 239 -31.07 -7.11 -40.35
C ILE A 239 -32.12 -7.50 -41.39
N GLU A 240 -32.03 -6.89 -42.56
CA GLU A 240 -32.97 -7.04 -43.68
C GLU A 240 -32.36 -7.81 -44.85
N LEU A 241 -32.98 -8.95 -45.19
CA LEU A 241 -32.62 -9.74 -46.35
C LEU A 241 -33.41 -9.30 -47.59
N VAL A 242 -32.71 -8.90 -48.65
CA VAL A 242 -33.32 -8.52 -49.93
C VAL A 242 -33.86 -9.76 -50.67
N GLU A 243 -35.10 -9.69 -51.18
CA GLU A 243 -35.73 -10.77 -51.94
C GLU A 243 -35.01 -11.07 -53.27
N HIS A 244 -34.83 -12.36 -53.60
CA HIS A 244 -34.27 -12.86 -54.87
C HIS A 244 -35.18 -13.94 -55.51
N PRO A 245 -36.46 -13.64 -55.78
CA PRO A 245 -37.45 -14.64 -56.17
C PRO A 245 -37.08 -15.35 -57.48
N GLY A 246 -37.03 -16.68 -57.43
CA GLY A 246 -36.66 -17.52 -58.58
C GLY A 246 -35.16 -17.61 -58.87
N ASP A 247 -34.30 -16.83 -58.21
CA ASP A 247 -32.84 -16.97 -58.27
C ASP A 247 -32.33 -17.80 -57.08
N GLN A 248 -32.33 -19.12 -57.25
CA GLN A 248 -31.89 -20.05 -56.20
C GLN A 248 -30.45 -19.79 -55.77
N GLN A 249 -29.51 -19.55 -56.69
CA GLN A 249 -28.10 -19.30 -56.32
C GLN A 249 -27.92 -17.93 -55.64
N GLY A 250 -28.72 -16.94 -56.04
CA GLY A 250 -28.84 -15.66 -55.33
C GLY A 250 -29.30 -15.85 -53.88
N PHE A 251 -30.37 -16.62 -53.65
CA PHE A 251 -30.86 -16.94 -52.31
C PHE A 251 -29.81 -17.63 -51.44
N LEU A 252 -29.09 -18.63 -51.97
CA LEU A 252 -28.04 -19.35 -51.23
C LEU A 252 -26.91 -18.43 -50.75
N GLN A 253 -26.46 -17.52 -51.61
CA GLN A 253 -25.40 -16.56 -51.27
C GLN A 253 -25.92 -15.44 -50.34
N SER A 254 -27.16 -14.96 -50.52
CA SER A 254 -27.71 -13.89 -49.68
C SER A 254 -28.03 -14.38 -48.27
N VAL A 255 -28.68 -15.54 -48.11
CA VAL A 255 -28.95 -16.12 -46.78
C VAL A 255 -27.66 -16.52 -46.04
N SER A 256 -26.59 -16.86 -46.77
CA SER A 256 -25.26 -17.05 -46.18
C SER A 256 -24.58 -15.74 -45.76
N ASN A 257 -24.78 -14.64 -46.49
CA ASN A 257 -24.28 -13.32 -46.11
C ASN A 257 -24.99 -12.80 -44.85
N ASP A 258 -26.29 -13.03 -44.77
CA ASP A 258 -27.16 -12.68 -43.65
C ASP A 258 -26.79 -13.44 -42.37
N ALA A 259 -26.74 -14.78 -42.45
CA ALA A 259 -26.30 -15.64 -41.35
C ALA A 259 -24.85 -15.35 -40.91
N TYR A 260 -23.98 -14.91 -41.83
CA TYR A 260 -22.60 -14.51 -41.50
C TYR A 260 -22.55 -13.20 -40.71
N TYR A 261 -23.30 -12.16 -41.10
CA TYR A 261 -23.37 -10.91 -40.34
C TYR A 261 -24.02 -11.12 -38.98
N ALA A 262 -25.13 -11.87 -38.91
CA ALA A 262 -25.80 -12.15 -37.65
C ALA A 262 -24.85 -12.90 -36.68
N ALA A 263 -24.09 -13.88 -37.18
CA ALA A 263 -23.06 -14.55 -36.40
C ALA A 263 -21.90 -13.61 -35.97
N TYR A 264 -21.48 -12.69 -36.84
CA TYR A 264 -20.45 -11.68 -36.54
C TYR A 264 -20.91 -10.72 -35.42
N LYS A 265 -22.14 -10.20 -35.49
CA LYS A 265 -22.68 -9.32 -34.45
C LYS A 265 -22.92 -10.02 -33.12
N LEU A 266 -23.35 -11.29 -33.13
CA LEU A 266 -23.43 -12.08 -31.90
C LEU A 266 -22.05 -12.31 -31.27
N LYS A 267 -20.97 -12.44 -32.07
CA LYS A 267 -19.59 -12.45 -31.54
C LYS A 267 -19.18 -11.11 -30.96
N GLU A 268 -19.42 -10.01 -31.69
CA GLU A 268 -19.04 -8.65 -31.31
C GLU A 268 -19.60 -8.27 -29.92
N TYR A 269 -20.87 -8.57 -29.66
CA TYR A 269 -21.51 -8.31 -28.36
C TYR A 269 -21.42 -9.48 -27.35
N ASN A 270 -20.60 -10.51 -27.62
CA ASN A 270 -20.41 -11.69 -26.77
C ASN A 270 -21.74 -12.41 -26.38
N LEU A 271 -22.67 -12.47 -27.34
CA LEU A 271 -23.98 -13.10 -27.22
C LEU A 271 -23.93 -14.54 -27.73
N VAL A 272 -24.30 -15.51 -26.88
CA VAL A 272 -24.38 -16.92 -27.28
C VAL A 272 -25.58 -17.13 -28.21
N PRO A 273 -25.43 -17.70 -29.42
CA PRO A 273 -26.55 -17.96 -30.32
C PRO A 273 -27.55 -18.94 -29.70
N SER A 274 -28.81 -18.50 -29.61
CA SER A 274 -29.94 -19.29 -29.17
C SER A 274 -31.19 -18.85 -29.92
N ARG A 275 -31.99 -19.80 -30.42
CA ARG A 275 -33.29 -19.52 -31.05
C ARG A 275 -34.23 -18.84 -30.05
N ALA A 276 -35.10 -17.97 -30.55
CA ALA A 276 -36.28 -17.50 -29.84
C ALA A 276 -37.08 -18.67 -29.25
N TYR A 277 -37.54 -18.52 -28.01
CA TYR A 277 -38.44 -19.44 -27.33
C TYR A 277 -39.43 -18.67 -26.44
N GLY A 278 -40.61 -19.25 -26.26
CA GLY A 278 -41.61 -18.82 -25.28
C GLY A 278 -42.30 -20.02 -24.64
N LYS A 279 -42.60 -19.97 -23.34
CA LYS A 279 -43.30 -21.03 -22.59
C LYS A 279 -44.49 -20.47 -21.79
N GLY A 280 -45.42 -19.85 -22.48
CA GLY A 280 -46.58 -19.22 -21.85
C GLY A 280 -46.22 -17.90 -21.16
N GLU A 281 -47.09 -17.48 -20.24
CA GLU A 281 -47.10 -16.17 -19.60
C GLU A 281 -45.71 -15.76 -19.04
N GLY A 282 -45.19 -14.63 -19.53
CA GLY A 282 -43.99 -13.95 -19.02
C GLY A 282 -42.63 -14.59 -19.32
N ASN A 283 -42.54 -15.83 -19.82
CA ASN A 283 -41.24 -16.54 -19.96
C ASN A 283 -40.83 -16.76 -21.42
N PHE A 284 -40.11 -15.78 -21.97
CA PHE A 284 -39.55 -15.77 -23.33
C PHE A 284 -38.06 -15.39 -23.32
N GLY A 285 -37.32 -15.83 -24.34
CA GLY A 285 -35.89 -15.56 -24.46
C GLY A 285 -35.25 -16.11 -25.74
N GLY A 286 -33.94 -15.92 -25.89
CA GLY A 286 -33.18 -16.23 -27.11
C GLY A 286 -32.46 -15.01 -27.67
N THR A 287 -31.47 -15.24 -28.53
CA THR A 287 -30.62 -14.20 -29.13
C THR A 287 -30.76 -14.11 -30.65
N VAL A 288 -31.45 -15.06 -31.29
CA VAL A 288 -31.76 -15.09 -32.73
C VAL A 288 -33.26 -15.26 -32.92
N TRP A 289 -33.90 -14.22 -33.46
CA TRP A 289 -35.35 -14.09 -33.61
C TRP A 289 -35.72 -13.89 -35.08
N SER A 290 -36.90 -14.35 -35.49
CA SER A 290 -37.61 -13.81 -36.66
C SER A 290 -38.61 -12.75 -36.24
N HIS A 291 -38.99 -11.85 -37.15
CA HIS A 291 -40.06 -10.88 -36.90
C HIS A 291 -41.39 -11.59 -36.57
N HIS A 292 -41.66 -12.74 -37.20
CA HIS A 292 -42.79 -13.61 -36.86
C HIS A 292 -42.78 -14.07 -35.39
N GLU A 293 -41.62 -14.38 -34.82
CA GLU A 293 -41.48 -14.78 -33.42
C GLU A 293 -41.55 -13.59 -32.47
N VAL A 294 -41.12 -12.40 -32.90
CA VAL A 294 -41.42 -11.14 -32.19
C VAL A 294 -42.93 -10.93 -32.11
N SER A 295 -43.65 -10.99 -33.24
CA SER A 295 -45.12 -10.89 -33.29
C SER A 295 -45.82 -11.94 -32.41
N SER A 296 -45.26 -13.15 -32.34
CA SER A 296 -45.88 -14.30 -31.64
C SER A 296 -45.58 -14.38 -30.14
N TYR A 297 -44.45 -13.84 -29.67
CA TYR A 297 -44.03 -13.95 -28.26
C TYR A 297 -43.88 -12.61 -27.53
N LEU A 298 -43.63 -11.51 -28.25
CA LEU A 298 -43.37 -10.18 -27.67
C LEU A 298 -44.47 -9.16 -28.02
N GLY A 299 -45.16 -9.34 -29.15
CA GLY A 299 -46.18 -8.42 -29.64
C GLY A 299 -45.60 -7.07 -30.08
N GLY A 300 -46.47 -6.05 -30.17
CA GLY A 300 -46.11 -4.71 -30.68
C GLY A 300 -45.92 -4.63 -32.21
N THR A 301 -46.03 -5.76 -32.90
CA THR A 301 -46.00 -5.93 -34.37
C THR A 301 -46.85 -7.16 -34.74
N ASN A 302 -47.28 -7.24 -36.00
CA ASN A 302 -48.10 -8.33 -36.56
C ASN A 302 -47.47 -8.97 -37.83
N HIS A 303 -46.22 -8.66 -38.09
CA HIS A 303 -45.43 -9.13 -39.22
C HIS A 303 -45.07 -10.62 -39.13
N THR A 304 -44.74 -11.25 -40.26
CA THR A 304 -44.45 -12.70 -40.35
C THR A 304 -43.16 -13.05 -41.10
N ASP A 305 -42.34 -12.06 -41.43
CA ASP A 305 -41.00 -12.23 -41.99
C ASP A 305 -40.02 -12.97 -41.04
N PRO A 306 -39.03 -13.71 -41.58
CA PRO A 306 -38.81 -14.04 -42.99
C PRO A 306 -39.53 -15.34 -43.41
N THR A 307 -40.47 -15.83 -42.59
CA THR A 307 -41.10 -17.17 -42.70
C THR A 307 -41.66 -17.46 -44.09
N GLY A 308 -42.41 -16.51 -44.65
CA GLY A 308 -43.04 -16.64 -45.96
C GLY A 308 -42.03 -16.70 -47.11
N TYR A 309 -40.93 -15.94 -47.02
CA TYR A 309 -39.86 -15.93 -48.01
C TYR A 309 -39.02 -17.21 -47.97
N PHE A 310 -38.56 -17.63 -46.78
CA PHE A 310 -37.79 -18.87 -46.63
C PHE A 310 -38.56 -20.09 -47.14
N ALA A 311 -39.88 -20.14 -46.91
CA ALA A 311 -40.74 -21.20 -47.43
C ALA A 311 -40.77 -21.27 -48.97
N LYS A 312 -40.63 -20.14 -49.70
CA LYS A 312 -40.53 -20.12 -51.18
C LYS A 312 -39.34 -20.96 -51.70
N PHE A 313 -38.30 -21.12 -50.89
CA PHE A 313 -37.06 -21.84 -51.22
C PHE A 313 -36.92 -23.20 -50.51
N ASN A 314 -37.97 -23.69 -49.82
CA ASN A 314 -37.90 -24.86 -48.96
C ASN A 314 -36.80 -24.70 -47.87
N TYR A 315 -36.78 -23.52 -47.24
CA TYR A 315 -35.88 -23.17 -46.14
C TYR A 315 -36.70 -22.74 -44.90
N ASP A 316 -36.09 -22.72 -43.71
CA ASP A 316 -36.73 -22.23 -42.47
C ASP A 316 -35.74 -21.59 -41.48
N MET A 317 -36.27 -20.97 -40.42
CA MET A 317 -35.48 -20.32 -39.35
C MET A 317 -34.62 -21.27 -38.51
N GLY A 318 -34.92 -22.57 -38.51
CA GLY A 318 -34.06 -23.61 -37.93
C GLY A 318 -32.83 -23.85 -38.80
N GLN A 319 -33.02 -23.99 -40.11
CA GLN A 319 -31.91 -24.12 -41.07
C GLN A 319 -31.06 -22.85 -41.13
N PHE A 320 -31.67 -21.66 -41.06
CA PHE A 320 -30.95 -20.39 -40.90
C PHE A 320 -30.06 -20.41 -39.65
N PHE A 321 -30.59 -20.87 -38.52
CA PHE A 321 -29.85 -20.94 -37.27
C PHE A 321 -28.73 -22.00 -37.28
N GLU A 322 -28.89 -23.12 -37.99
CA GLU A 322 -27.78 -24.06 -38.27
C GLU A 322 -26.64 -23.37 -39.04
N LEU A 323 -26.97 -22.55 -40.04
CA LEU A 323 -25.98 -21.84 -40.87
C LEU A 323 -25.31 -20.69 -40.10
N LEU A 324 -26.07 -19.96 -39.28
CA LEU A 324 -25.56 -18.97 -38.34
C LEU A 324 -24.64 -19.63 -37.31
N LEU A 325 -25.00 -20.79 -36.76
CA LEU A 325 -24.12 -21.56 -35.86
C LEU A 325 -22.85 -22.04 -36.57
N TYR A 326 -22.92 -22.46 -37.83
CA TYR A 326 -21.73 -22.77 -38.62
C TYR A 326 -20.80 -21.55 -38.70
N HIS A 327 -21.31 -20.40 -39.15
CA HIS A 327 -20.55 -19.15 -39.24
C HIS A 327 -20.01 -18.69 -37.88
N TYR A 328 -20.82 -18.70 -36.83
CA TYR A 328 -20.42 -18.32 -35.46
C TYR A 328 -19.27 -19.20 -34.92
N ASN A 329 -19.21 -20.46 -35.33
CA ASN A 329 -18.10 -21.36 -34.98
C ASN A 329 -16.87 -21.22 -35.90
N GLN A 330 -16.98 -20.54 -37.05
CA GLN A 330 -15.82 -20.14 -37.88
C GLN A 330 -15.32 -18.71 -37.59
N ILE A 331 -16.16 -17.85 -37.00
CA ILE A 331 -15.83 -16.44 -36.73
C ILE A 331 -15.01 -16.33 -35.44
N ASP A 332 -13.69 -16.38 -35.61
CA ASP A 332 -12.69 -15.98 -34.62
C ASP A 332 -12.47 -14.45 -34.60
N ALA A 333 -13.58 -13.69 -34.50
CA ALA A 333 -13.56 -12.23 -34.40
C ALA A 333 -13.24 -11.76 -32.96
N ASP A 334 -11.98 -11.93 -32.55
CA ASP A 334 -11.16 -10.96 -31.82
C ASP A 334 -9.82 -11.60 -31.44
N ILE A 335 -9.02 -11.97 -32.45
CA ILE A 335 -7.75 -12.69 -32.24
C ILE A 335 -6.50 -11.82 -32.39
N PHE A 336 -6.60 -10.50 -32.53
CA PHE A 336 -5.42 -9.62 -32.66
C PHE A 336 -5.46 -8.42 -31.70
N ASP A 337 -4.32 -8.15 -31.11
CA ASP A 337 -4.00 -6.99 -30.29
C ASP A 337 -3.07 -6.08 -31.10
N MET A 338 -3.50 -4.85 -31.38
CA MET A 338 -2.90 -3.96 -32.39
C MET A 338 -2.16 -2.80 -31.72
N ASP A 339 -0.86 -2.68 -31.99
CA ASP A 339 -0.01 -1.57 -31.59
C ASP A 339 0.48 -0.84 -32.85
N GLU A 340 -0.32 0.10 -33.33
CA GLU A 340 0.03 0.99 -34.45
C GLU A 340 1.04 2.08 -34.06
N SER A 341 1.40 2.18 -32.77
CA SER A 341 2.47 3.07 -32.29
C SER A 341 3.87 2.44 -32.37
N TYR A 342 3.94 1.14 -32.65
CA TYR A 342 5.20 0.39 -32.65
C TYR A 342 6.12 0.76 -33.82
N THR A 343 7.08 1.67 -33.58
CA THR A 343 8.14 2.01 -34.53
C THR A 343 9.46 1.32 -34.18
N SER A 344 10.06 0.62 -35.14
CA SER A 344 11.37 -0.03 -34.99
C SER A 344 12.05 -0.21 -36.35
N TYR A 345 13.18 -0.90 -36.42
CA TYR A 345 13.85 -1.29 -37.66
C TYR A 345 14.22 -2.78 -37.61
N GLY A 346 14.30 -3.45 -38.76
CA GLY A 346 14.73 -4.84 -38.85
C GLY A 346 15.31 -5.20 -40.22
N GLU A 347 15.90 -6.37 -40.33
CA GLU A 347 16.27 -7.02 -41.60
C GLU A 347 15.39 -8.27 -41.79
N ILE A 348 14.85 -8.50 -42.99
CA ILE A 348 14.13 -9.75 -43.28
C ILE A 348 15.16 -10.83 -43.65
N VAL A 349 15.28 -11.89 -42.85
CA VAL A 349 16.42 -12.82 -42.86
C VAL A 349 16.07 -14.28 -43.19
N LYS A 350 14.82 -14.56 -43.56
CA LYS A 350 14.32 -15.90 -43.93
C LYS A 350 13.42 -15.85 -45.17
N ASP A 351 13.44 -16.93 -45.93
CA ASP A 351 12.54 -17.25 -47.05
C ASP A 351 11.80 -18.55 -46.67
N ASP A 352 10.64 -18.39 -46.04
CA ASP A 352 9.76 -19.49 -45.61
C ASP A 352 8.51 -19.60 -46.53
N LYS A 353 8.49 -18.82 -47.62
CA LYS A 353 7.43 -18.69 -48.65
C LYS A 353 6.11 -18.15 -48.11
N GLN A 354 6.20 -17.21 -47.16
CA GLN A 354 5.05 -16.53 -46.59
C GLN A 354 4.58 -15.33 -47.43
N GLY A 355 3.26 -15.15 -47.49
CA GLY A 355 2.70 -13.92 -48.07
C GLY A 355 2.95 -12.70 -47.17
N ILE A 356 3.10 -11.54 -47.82
CA ILE A 356 2.87 -10.24 -47.21
C ILE A 356 1.38 -9.91 -47.37
N TYR A 357 0.73 -9.41 -46.32
CA TYR A 357 -0.72 -9.17 -46.30
C TYR A 357 -1.09 -7.70 -46.04
N SER A 358 -2.29 -7.29 -46.47
CA SER A 358 -2.86 -5.95 -46.24
C SER A 358 -3.06 -5.62 -44.76
N ASP A 359 -3.49 -6.65 -44.02
CA ASP A 359 -3.72 -6.72 -42.57
C ASP A 359 -3.04 -8.00 -42.02
N PRO A 360 -2.89 -8.18 -40.69
CA PRO A 360 -2.24 -9.37 -40.13
C PRO A 360 -2.88 -10.67 -40.62
N TYR A 361 -2.05 -11.68 -40.93
CA TYR A 361 -2.50 -12.92 -41.57
C TYR A 361 -3.62 -13.62 -40.76
N ASN A 362 -4.64 -14.13 -41.47
CA ASN A 362 -5.90 -14.66 -40.94
C ASN A 362 -6.79 -13.66 -40.16
N SER A 363 -6.54 -12.36 -40.24
CA SER A 363 -7.55 -11.35 -39.83
C SER A 363 -8.68 -11.22 -40.88
N ILE A 364 -9.80 -10.58 -40.49
CA ILE A 364 -11.04 -10.57 -41.26
C ILE A 364 -10.91 -9.95 -42.68
N ASN A 365 -9.96 -9.03 -42.87
CA ASN A 365 -9.69 -8.26 -44.09
C ASN A 365 -8.32 -8.59 -44.75
N ALA A 366 -7.62 -9.64 -44.31
CA ALA A 366 -6.28 -9.95 -44.79
C ALA A 366 -6.27 -10.47 -46.25
N GLU A 367 -5.85 -9.61 -47.18
CA GLU A 367 -5.58 -9.93 -48.58
C GLU A 367 -4.07 -10.05 -48.81
N LYS A 368 -3.61 -10.99 -49.65
CA LYS A 368 -2.18 -11.13 -49.96
C LYS A 368 -1.75 -10.04 -50.96
N VAL A 369 -0.79 -9.20 -50.56
CA VAL A 369 -0.29 -8.06 -51.34
C VAL A 369 1.12 -8.26 -51.91
N GLY A 370 1.83 -9.32 -51.50
CA GLY A 370 3.15 -9.66 -52.04
C GLY A 370 3.78 -10.90 -51.42
N ASP A 371 5.06 -11.13 -51.72
CA ASP A 371 5.88 -12.26 -51.25
C ASP A 371 7.15 -11.73 -50.57
N GLU A 372 7.53 -12.34 -49.43
CA GLU A 372 8.61 -11.85 -48.56
C GLU A 372 10.00 -11.97 -49.19
N ALA A 373 10.21 -12.97 -50.07
CA ALA A 373 11.43 -13.15 -50.85
C ALA A 373 11.86 -11.89 -51.64
N THR A 374 10.92 -11.01 -51.97
CA THR A 374 11.18 -9.69 -52.59
C THR A 374 12.00 -8.75 -51.69
N TYR A 375 12.05 -9.00 -50.39
CA TYR A 375 12.67 -8.17 -49.35
C TYR A 375 13.72 -8.90 -48.50
N LEU A 376 14.08 -10.13 -48.86
CA LEU A 376 15.14 -10.89 -48.19
C LEU A 376 16.48 -10.10 -48.17
N HIS A 377 17.16 -10.10 -47.03
CA HIS A 377 18.36 -9.33 -46.69
C HIS A 377 18.24 -7.80 -46.82
N LYS A 378 17.01 -7.27 -46.92
CA LYS A 378 16.78 -5.82 -46.90
C LYS A 378 16.47 -5.34 -45.48
N LYS A 379 17.14 -4.26 -45.08
CA LYS A 379 16.76 -3.49 -43.90
C LYS A 379 15.50 -2.68 -44.20
N VAL A 380 14.54 -2.71 -43.28
CA VAL A 380 13.20 -2.14 -43.37
C VAL A 380 12.85 -1.41 -42.08
N SER A 381 11.96 -0.40 -42.17
CA SER A 381 11.38 0.26 -40.99
C SER A 381 10.07 -0.43 -40.62
N ILE A 382 9.95 -0.87 -39.37
CA ILE A 382 8.72 -1.41 -38.79
C ILE A 382 7.87 -0.24 -38.30
N THR A 383 6.59 -0.21 -38.67
CA THR A 383 5.66 0.91 -38.48
C THR A 383 4.33 0.47 -37.85
N GLY A 384 4.34 -0.64 -37.13
CA GLY A 384 3.19 -1.19 -36.43
C GLY A 384 3.39 -2.67 -36.09
N LYS A 385 2.68 -3.15 -35.07
CA LYS A 385 2.77 -4.51 -34.53
C LYS A 385 1.39 -5.07 -34.25
N ALA A 386 1.21 -6.36 -34.51
CA ALA A 386 -0.02 -7.08 -34.22
C ALA A 386 0.32 -8.40 -33.52
N THR A 387 -0.26 -8.63 -32.34
CA THR A 387 -0.04 -9.84 -31.54
C THR A 387 -1.29 -10.70 -31.54
N ASN A 388 -1.19 -11.96 -31.95
CA ASN A 388 -2.35 -12.83 -31.94
C ASN A 388 -2.75 -13.19 -30.51
N LYS A 389 -3.93 -12.75 -30.06
CA LYS A 389 -4.45 -12.94 -28.70
C LYS A 389 -4.51 -14.43 -28.31
N ARG A 390 -4.73 -15.33 -29.27
CA ARG A 390 -4.80 -16.80 -29.05
C ARG A 390 -3.44 -17.49 -29.18
N THR A 391 -2.80 -17.43 -30.36
CA THR A 391 -1.57 -18.18 -30.65
C THR A 391 -0.29 -17.50 -30.15
N LYS A 392 -0.37 -16.23 -29.74
CA LYS A 392 0.76 -15.33 -29.42
C LYS A 392 1.71 -15.06 -30.59
N GLN A 393 1.33 -15.47 -31.80
CA GLN A 393 2.05 -15.17 -33.04
C GLN A 393 2.08 -13.65 -33.29
N VAL A 394 3.25 -13.09 -33.55
CA VAL A 394 3.42 -11.65 -33.80
C VAL A 394 3.64 -11.39 -35.30
N TYR A 395 3.04 -10.31 -35.79
CA TYR A 395 3.24 -9.76 -37.13
C TYR A 395 3.71 -8.31 -37.02
N TYR A 396 4.59 -7.91 -37.92
CA TYR A 396 5.08 -6.54 -38.06
C TYR A 396 4.56 -5.91 -39.35
N GLN A 397 4.02 -4.70 -39.24
CA GLN A 397 3.77 -3.83 -40.38
C GLN A 397 5.10 -3.19 -40.76
N PHE A 398 5.48 -3.24 -42.03
CA PHE A 398 6.78 -2.70 -42.46
C PHE A 398 6.69 -1.83 -43.71
N SER A 399 7.67 -0.95 -43.81
CA SER A 399 7.90 -0.05 -44.93
C SER A 399 9.33 -0.21 -45.45
N TYR A 400 9.50 -0.10 -46.77
CA TYR A 400 10.79 -0.11 -47.46
C TYR A 400 10.88 1.14 -48.34
N GLU A 401 12.04 1.82 -48.32
CA GLU A 401 12.25 3.12 -49.01
C GLU A 401 11.14 4.15 -48.71
N GLY A 402 10.64 4.18 -47.47
CA GLY A 402 9.56 5.07 -47.03
C GLY A 402 8.15 4.71 -47.52
N LYS A 403 7.96 3.59 -48.23
CA LYS A 403 6.66 3.10 -48.71
C LYS A 403 6.18 1.94 -47.84
N LYS A 404 4.94 2.02 -47.33
CA LYS A 404 4.27 0.91 -46.64
C LYS A 404 4.10 -0.27 -47.59
N ILE A 405 4.58 -1.44 -47.16
CA ILE A 405 4.55 -2.68 -47.96
C ILE A 405 3.42 -3.61 -47.51
N GLY A 406 3.26 -3.78 -46.19
CA GLY A 406 2.20 -4.62 -45.61
C GLY A 406 2.61 -5.22 -44.27
N TRP A 407 1.91 -6.29 -43.87
CA TRP A 407 2.19 -7.08 -42.67
C TRP A 407 2.87 -8.41 -43.03
N LEU A 408 3.84 -8.81 -42.21
CA LEU A 408 4.59 -10.07 -42.34
C LEU A 408 4.88 -10.65 -40.94
N GLU A 409 5.09 -11.96 -40.84
CA GLU A 409 5.35 -12.62 -39.54
C GLU A 409 6.67 -12.12 -38.92
N ALA A 410 6.63 -11.70 -37.65
CA ALA A 410 7.78 -11.11 -36.97
C ALA A 410 8.99 -12.06 -36.81
N SER A 411 8.78 -13.39 -36.86
CA SER A 411 9.87 -14.36 -36.75
C SER A 411 10.80 -14.40 -37.98
N LEU A 412 10.39 -13.77 -39.09
CA LEU A 412 11.17 -13.61 -40.32
C LEU A 412 12.12 -12.39 -40.25
N PHE A 413 11.97 -11.54 -39.24
CA PHE A 413 12.77 -10.34 -39.05
C PHE A 413 13.88 -10.58 -38.00
N HIS A 414 15.10 -10.14 -38.30
CA HIS A 414 16.10 -9.82 -37.29
C HIS A 414 15.95 -8.35 -36.92
N GLU A 415 15.40 -8.07 -35.74
CA GLU A 415 15.15 -6.70 -35.29
C GLU A 415 16.45 -6.00 -34.87
N LEU A 416 16.60 -4.74 -35.27
CA LEU A 416 17.78 -3.90 -35.04
C LEU A 416 17.92 -3.47 -33.56
N ASP A 417 18.96 -2.70 -33.25
CA ASP A 417 19.19 -2.14 -31.92
C ASP A 417 18.27 -0.94 -31.66
N GLN A 418 17.41 -1.02 -30.64
CA GLN A 418 16.74 0.16 -30.11
C GLN A 418 17.73 1.00 -29.28
N VAL A 419 17.69 2.31 -29.45
CA VAL A 419 18.51 3.29 -28.69
C VAL A 419 17.81 3.58 -27.36
N ALA A 420 18.27 2.97 -26.28
CA ALA A 420 17.70 3.15 -24.94
C ALA A 420 17.93 4.57 -24.37
N TYR A 421 19.03 5.21 -24.77
CA TYR A 421 19.24 6.66 -24.67
C TYR A 421 20.36 7.12 -25.62
N ASN A 422 20.39 8.42 -25.93
CA ASN A 422 21.48 9.10 -26.62
C ASN A 422 21.61 10.51 -26.03
N LYS A 423 22.56 10.71 -25.10
CA LYS A 423 22.71 11.94 -24.31
C LYS A 423 24.01 12.67 -24.67
N ALA A 424 24.03 13.99 -24.51
CA ALA A 424 25.27 14.75 -24.51
C ALA A 424 26.07 14.46 -23.22
N VAL A 425 27.39 14.43 -23.35
CA VAL A 425 28.38 14.33 -22.26
C VAL A 425 29.57 15.22 -22.59
N ASP A 426 30.41 15.47 -21.60
CA ASP A 426 31.59 16.34 -21.68
C ASP A 426 32.62 15.76 -20.70
N PHE A 427 33.60 15.02 -21.24
CA PHE A 427 34.74 14.49 -20.46
C PHE A 427 35.89 14.00 -21.37
N GLU A 428 37.10 14.01 -20.83
CA GLU A 428 38.29 13.42 -21.47
C GLU A 428 38.38 11.91 -21.23
N ALA A 429 38.86 11.19 -22.23
CA ALA A 429 39.23 9.78 -22.16
C ALA A 429 40.55 9.55 -22.91
N SER A 430 41.09 8.33 -22.86
CA SER A 430 42.14 7.86 -23.77
C SER A 430 41.66 6.63 -24.52
N VAL A 431 41.98 6.54 -25.81
CA VAL A 431 41.75 5.32 -26.59
C VAL A 431 42.77 4.26 -26.14
N LYS A 432 42.33 3.03 -25.95
CA LYS A 432 43.17 1.91 -25.49
C LYS A 432 44.22 1.48 -26.52
N SER A 433 45.12 0.59 -26.09
CA SER A 433 46.22 0.06 -26.88
C SER A 433 45.77 -0.46 -28.26
N GLN A 434 46.67 -0.42 -29.23
CA GLN A 434 46.41 -0.89 -30.60
C GLN A 434 45.91 -2.35 -30.65
N SER A 435 46.37 -3.19 -29.72
CA SER A 435 45.89 -4.57 -29.53
C SER A 435 44.42 -4.64 -29.13
N GLU A 436 44.03 -3.88 -28.10
CA GLU A 436 42.65 -3.87 -27.57
C GLU A 436 41.65 -3.23 -28.53
N THR A 437 42.09 -2.29 -29.37
CA THR A 437 41.22 -1.49 -30.25
C THR A 437 41.19 -1.96 -31.71
N SER A 438 41.91 -3.05 -32.01
CA SER A 438 42.01 -3.66 -33.34
C SER A 438 40.69 -4.13 -33.96
N TRP A 439 39.75 -4.59 -33.12
CA TRP A 439 38.43 -5.13 -33.52
C TRP A 439 37.28 -4.13 -33.38
N HIS A 440 37.50 -3.01 -32.68
CA HIS A 440 36.50 -1.97 -32.49
C HIS A 440 36.33 -1.12 -33.76
N GLY A 441 35.14 -1.20 -34.38
CA GLY A 441 34.72 -0.34 -35.48
C GLY A 441 34.34 1.07 -35.00
N ILE A 442 34.56 2.04 -35.89
CA ILE A 442 34.08 3.42 -35.79
C ILE A 442 32.98 3.58 -36.85
N TYR A 443 31.85 4.18 -36.48
CA TYR A 443 30.65 4.28 -37.31
C TYR A 443 30.19 5.73 -37.48
N ASP A 444 29.49 6.03 -38.58
CA ASP A 444 28.91 7.37 -38.85
C ASP A 444 27.64 7.66 -38.01
N GLY A 445 26.86 6.62 -37.69
CA GLY A 445 25.78 6.63 -36.70
C GLY A 445 25.98 5.58 -35.60
N ILE A 446 24.97 5.36 -34.77
CA ILE A 446 25.05 4.33 -33.72
C ILE A 446 24.92 2.95 -34.38
N TYR A 447 25.87 2.06 -34.11
CA TYR A 447 25.94 0.76 -34.76
C TYR A 447 24.64 -0.05 -34.60
N ASN A 448 24.18 -0.60 -35.73
CA ASN A 448 23.02 -1.48 -35.84
C ASN A 448 21.66 -0.87 -35.43
N THR A 449 21.49 0.45 -35.32
CA THR A 449 20.20 1.05 -34.91
C THR A 449 19.31 1.51 -36.06
N GLU A 450 19.89 1.90 -37.19
CA GLU A 450 19.20 2.46 -38.36
C GLU A 450 19.63 1.75 -39.66
N THR A 451 18.91 1.99 -40.75
CA THR A 451 19.13 1.28 -42.02
C THR A 451 20.41 1.69 -42.76
N ASN A 452 20.87 2.93 -42.52
CA ASN A 452 21.92 3.64 -43.27
C ASN A 452 23.29 3.76 -42.56
N VAL A 453 23.44 3.22 -41.35
CA VAL A 453 24.71 3.32 -40.58
C VAL A 453 25.81 2.43 -41.17
N SER A 454 27.00 3.01 -41.36
CA SER A 454 28.17 2.40 -42.01
C SER A 454 29.43 2.44 -41.14
N GLU A 455 30.34 1.48 -41.31
CA GLU A 455 31.66 1.52 -40.67
C GLU A 455 32.60 2.44 -41.47
N ILE A 456 33.25 3.39 -40.78
CA ILE A 456 34.12 4.43 -41.36
C ILE A 456 35.58 4.36 -40.88
N GLY A 457 35.91 3.48 -39.94
CA GLY A 457 37.28 3.31 -39.43
C GLY A 457 37.42 2.28 -38.31
N LYS A 458 38.63 2.15 -37.74
CA LYS A 458 38.95 1.26 -36.61
C LYS A 458 39.62 2.02 -35.46
N GLY A 459 39.30 1.65 -34.22
CA GLY A 459 39.85 2.29 -33.01
C GLY A 459 41.38 2.28 -32.94
N SER A 460 42.02 1.26 -33.51
CA SER A 460 43.49 1.13 -33.61
C SER A 460 44.19 2.28 -34.35
N GLN A 461 43.46 3.08 -35.14
CA GLN A 461 43.98 4.32 -35.77
C GLN A 461 44.17 5.46 -34.74
N TYR A 462 43.56 5.34 -33.57
CA TYR A 462 43.52 6.35 -32.52
C TYR A 462 44.14 5.88 -31.19
N ALA A 463 44.67 4.66 -31.15
CA ALA A 463 45.27 4.04 -29.97
C ALA A 463 46.22 4.97 -29.19
N ASP A 464 46.11 4.88 -27.86
CA ASP A 464 46.92 5.59 -26.85
C ASP A 464 46.85 7.13 -26.91
N LYS A 465 45.91 7.70 -27.67
CA LYS A 465 45.63 9.15 -27.73
C LYS A 465 44.56 9.56 -26.73
N ALA A 466 44.75 10.71 -26.09
CA ALA A 466 43.67 11.42 -25.40
C ALA A 466 42.63 11.92 -26.41
N VAL A 467 41.35 11.83 -26.05
CA VAL A 467 40.18 12.13 -26.88
C VAL A 467 39.03 12.65 -26.01
N HIS A 468 38.25 13.59 -26.54
CA HIS A 468 37.12 14.17 -25.82
C HIS A 468 35.82 13.47 -26.22
N ILE A 469 34.97 13.12 -25.25
CA ILE A 469 33.73 12.38 -25.47
C ILE A 469 32.53 13.34 -25.38
N LYS A 470 31.76 13.44 -26.47
CA LYS A 470 30.66 14.42 -26.64
C LYS A 470 29.26 13.84 -26.46
N ARG A 471 29.09 12.55 -26.76
CA ARG A 471 27.81 11.86 -26.59
C ARG A 471 28.02 10.42 -26.13
N GLU A 472 27.11 9.98 -25.27
CA GLU A 472 26.98 8.58 -24.86
C GLU A 472 25.60 8.08 -25.31
N ALA A 473 25.59 6.98 -26.06
CA ALA A 473 24.37 6.28 -26.45
C ALA A 473 24.39 4.83 -25.98
N LYS A 474 23.21 4.26 -25.72
CA LYS A 474 23.06 2.90 -25.21
C LYS A 474 22.15 2.08 -26.11
N THR A 475 22.62 0.88 -26.47
CA THR A 475 21.83 -0.12 -27.20
C THR A 475 21.83 -1.47 -26.46
N LYS A 476 21.17 -2.48 -27.04
CA LYS A 476 21.19 -3.87 -26.52
C LYS A 476 22.60 -4.48 -26.58
N HIS A 477 23.40 -4.14 -27.60
CA HIS A 477 24.76 -4.68 -27.75
C HIS A 477 25.83 -3.97 -26.89
N ALA A 478 25.82 -2.63 -26.83
CA ALA A 478 26.93 -1.89 -26.22
C ALA A 478 26.52 -0.52 -25.66
N THR A 479 27.49 0.18 -25.08
CA THR A 479 27.45 1.64 -24.93
C THR A 479 28.37 2.21 -26.01
N TRP A 480 27.96 3.28 -26.67
CA TRP A 480 28.67 3.91 -27.78
C TRP A 480 29.05 5.34 -27.41
N TYR A 481 30.29 5.73 -27.72
CA TYR A 481 30.81 7.08 -27.54
C TYR A 481 31.04 7.75 -28.89
N LEU A 482 30.44 8.94 -29.05
CA LEU A 482 30.82 9.89 -30.08
C LEU A 482 32.01 10.70 -29.57
N PHE A 483 33.18 10.49 -30.17
CA PHE A 483 34.43 11.08 -29.73
C PHE A 483 35.00 12.05 -30.75
N GLU A 484 35.75 13.03 -30.27
CA GLU A 484 36.54 13.94 -31.09
C GLU A 484 38.03 13.94 -30.70
N LEU A 485 38.86 14.31 -31.67
CA LEU A 485 40.29 14.52 -31.48
C LEU A 485 40.66 15.89 -32.05
N ALA A 486 41.27 16.75 -31.23
CA ALA A 486 41.65 18.12 -31.59
C ALA A 486 40.50 18.95 -32.19
N GLY A 487 39.29 18.87 -31.61
CA GLY A 487 38.11 19.59 -32.07
C GLY A 487 37.47 19.08 -33.36
N LYS A 488 37.91 17.91 -33.88
CA LYS A 488 37.26 17.22 -35.00
C LYS A 488 36.58 15.95 -34.52
N GLU A 489 35.26 15.89 -34.69
CA GLU A 489 34.44 14.70 -34.47
C GLU A 489 34.86 13.55 -35.40
N ILE A 490 35.03 12.35 -34.84
CA ILE A 490 35.60 11.18 -35.53
C ILE A 490 34.54 10.14 -35.88
N GLY A 491 33.56 9.92 -34.99
CA GLY A 491 32.47 8.96 -35.16
C GLY A 491 32.09 8.24 -33.86
N TRP A 492 31.14 7.31 -33.96
CA TRP A 492 30.70 6.47 -32.84
C TRP A 492 31.57 5.22 -32.71
N MET A 493 32.12 4.96 -31.52
CA MET A 493 32.87 3.74 -31.21
C MET A 493 32.40 3.15 -29.87
N ASP A 494 32.51 1.83 -29.72
CA ASP A 494 32.14 1.11 -28.49
C ASP A 494 32.94 1.64 -27.28
N SER A 495 32.26 1.94 -26.17
CA SER A 495 32.86 2.53 -24.98
C SER A 495 33.97 1.67 -24.36
N ARG A 496 34.01 0.35 -24.65
CA ARG A 496 35.06 -0.56 -24.19
C ARG A 496 36.42 -0.27 -24.81
N ALA A 497 36.47 0.47 -25.92
CA ALA A 497 37.69 0.92 -26.59
C ALA A 497 38.44 2.04 -25.84
N PHE A 498 37.88 2.58 -24.76
CA PHE A 498 38.40 3.75 -24.06
C PHE A 498 38.74 3.45 -22.59
N ASN A 499 39.68 4.23 -22.04
CA ASN A 499 39.88 4.43 -20.61
C ASN A 499 39.40 5.86 -20.27
N ASN A 500 38.30 5.99 -19.54
CA ASN A 500 37.73 7.29 -19.19
C ASN A 500 38.51 7.93 -18.03
N TYR A 501 38.75 9.24 -18.07
CA TYR A 501 39.25 9.98 -16.90
C TYR A 501 38.08 10.39 -15.98
N GLN A 502 38.41 10.65 -14.71
CA GLN A 502 37.45 11.06 -13.69
C GLN A 502 37.12 12.54 -13.80
N SER A 503 35.84 12.88 -14.04
CA SER A 503 35.40 14.28 -14.03
C SER A 503 35.40 14.86 -12.61
N ILE A 504 35.97 16.07 -12.47
CA ILE A 504 35.97 16.81 -11.21
C ILE A 504 34.58 17.43 -11.01
N SER A 505 33.80 16.88 -10.09
CA SER A 505 32.45 17.35 -9.73
C SER A 505 32.47 18.68 -8.97
N TYR A 506 33.54 18.92 -8.20
CA TYR A 506 33.91 20.22 -7.63
C TYR A 506 35.35 20.18 -7.12
N ASP A 507 35.98 21.34 -6.99
CA ASP A 507 37.15 21.61 -6.15
C ASP A 507 36.87 22.92 -5.41
N LYS A 508 37.15 22.98 -4.10
CA LYS A 508 36.89 24.14 -3.24
C LYS A 508 37.92 24.24 -2.11
N GLU A 509 38.21 25.46 -1.68
CA GLU A 509 38.99 25.69 -0.46
C GLU A 509 38.19 25.30 0.78
N VAL A 510 38.87 24.68 1.75
CA VAL A 510 38.30 24.29 3.05
C VAL A 510 39.30 24.58 4.17
N LYS A 511 38.84 24.58 5.42
CA LYS A 511 39.69 24.81 6.60
C LYS A 511 39.20 23.93 7.76
N PHE A 512 39.70 22.70 7.81
CA PHE A 512 39.44 21.76 8.91
C PHE A 512 40.59 20.77 9.11
N ASP A 513 40.66 20.18 10.29
CA ASP A 513 41.67 19.19 10.68
C ASP A 513 41.16 17.76 10.44
N LYS A 514 42.05 16.84 10.03
CA LYS A 514 41.76 15.41 9.83
C LYS A 514 42.90 14.52 10.31
N LYS A 515 42.56 13.40 10.96
CA LYS A 515 43.53 12.45 11.50
C LYS A 515 43.84 11.35 10.48
N VAL A 516 45.11 11.02 10.26
CA VAL A 516 45.53 9.99 9.30
C VAL A 516 45.29 8.61 9.90
N ALA A 517 44.34 7.86 9.33
CA ALA A 517 43.89 6.58 9.86
C ALA A 517 44.34 5.37 9.02
N LYS A 518 44.83 5.59 7.78
CA LYS A 518 45.30 4.54 6.86
C LYS A 518 46.49 5.02 6.05
N THR A 519 47.23 4.08 5.48
CA THR A 519 48.26 4.35 4.47
C THR A 519 47.62 4.71 3.12
N GLY A 520 48.39 5.38 2.27
CA GLY A 520 47.99 5.81 0.93
C GLY A 520 49.05 6.74 0.31
N SER A 521 48.93 6.99 -0.99
CA SER A 521 49.79 7.96 -1.69
C SER A 521 49.30 9.40 -1.49
N ILE A 522 50.25 10.32 -1.55
CA ILE A 522 50.02 11.75 -1.73
C ILE A 522 50.52 12.12 -3.13
N THR A 523 49.70 12.77 -3.96
CA THR A 523 50.02 13.13 -5.35
C THR A 523 50.08 14.64 -5.57
N ASP A 524 50.72 15.06 -6.67
CA ASP A 524 50.80 16.48 -7.07
C ASP A 524 49.43 17.06 -7.45
N ASP A 525 48.64 16.32 -8.23
CA ASP A 525 47.22 16.64 -8.54
C ASP A 525 46.26 15.47 -8.25
N ILE A 526 44.95 15.71 -8.42
CA ILE A 526 43.85 14.78 -8.09
C ILE A 526 43.90 13.53 -8.99
N PRO A 527 44.15 12.32 -8.45
CA PRO A 527 44.38 11.12 -9.26
C PRO A 527 43.27 10.78 -10.26
N ASN A 528 43.67 10.19 -11.38
CA ASN A 528 42.82 9.71 -12.48
C ASN A 528 41.97 10.80 -13.20
N THR A 529 42.16 12.09 -12.91
CA THR A 529 41.42 13.19 -13.57
C THR A 529 41.99 13.59 -14.93
N HIS A 530 43.29 13.41 -15.17
CA HIS A 530 43.96 13.60 -16.45
C HIS A 530 45.28 12.80 -16.53
N ALA A 531 45.93 12.80 -17.70
CA ALA A 531 47.24 12.19 -17.87
C ALA A 531 48.37 13.03 -17.21
N GLY A 532 49.37 12.36 -16.62
CA GLY A 532 50.64 12.96 -16.20
C GLY A 532 50.90 13.05 -14.68
N ILE A 533 49.88 12.83 -13.84
CA ILE A 533 49.90 12.99 -12.38
C ILE A 533 50.94 12.06 -11.71
N GLN A 534 51.66 12.56 -10.69
CA GLN A 534 52.75 11.89 -9.99
C GLN A 534 52.50 11.70 -8.49
N VAL A 535 53.10 10.66 -7.90
CA VAL A 535 53.15 10.46 -6.45
C VAL A 535 54.33 11.23 -5.87
N VAL A 536 54.06 12.12 -4.92
CA VAL A 536 55.08 13.01 -4.29
C VAL A 536 55.45 12.58 -2.87
N ASP A 537 54.54 11.96 -2.12
CA ASP A 537 54.80 11.45 -0.75
C ASP A 537 53.81 10.32 -0.36
N GLN A 538 53.81 9.88 0.91
CA GLN A 538 53.08 8.73 1.42
C GLN A 538 52.48 9.01 2.81
N LEU A 539 51.16 8.86 2.97
CA LEU A 539 50.44 9.07 4.24
C LEU A 539 50.95 8.20 5.41
N LYS A 540 51.61 7.08 5.12
CA LYS A 540 52.23 6.22 6.15
C LYS A 540 53.18 7.00 7.08
N ASN A 541 53.82 8.06 6.55
CA ASN A 541 54.78 8.90 7.24
C ASN A 541 54.14 9.79 8.33
N TYR A 542 52.80 9.85 8.36
CA TYR A 542 51.98 10.71 9.24
C TYR A 542 50.92 9.90 10.01
N THR A 543 51.09 8.57 10.12
CA THR A 543 50.05 7.67 10.66
C THR A 543 49.71 8.01 12.11
N GLY A 544 48.45 8.39 12.38
CA GLY A 544 47.98 8.86 13.68
C GLY A 544 48.07 10.37 13.91
N ASP A 545 48.83 11.11 13.09
CA ASP A 545 48.91 12.57 13.16
C ASP A 545 47.62 13.23 12.66
N VAL A 546 47.43 14.50 13.05
CA VAL A 546 46.37 15.36 12.54
C VAL A 546 46.95 16.36 11.56
N LEU A 547 46.48 16.30 10.31
CA LEU A 547 46.86 17.20 9.23
C LEU A 547 45.75 18.22 8.97
N ALA A 548 46.12 19.43 8.56
CA ALA A 548 45.16 20.44 8.13
C ALA A 548 44.78 20.19 6.66
N VAL A 549 43.48 20.17 6.36
CA VAL A 549 42.95 20.09 4.99
C VAL A 549 42.68 21.51 4.49
N VAL A 550 43.22 21.84 3.30
CA VAL A 550 43.14 23.19 2.71
C VAL A 550 42.29 23.25 1.43
N ARG A 551 42.12 22.13 0.72
CA ARG A 551 41.15 21.97 -0.38
C ARG A 551 40.46 20.62 -0.30
N GLU A 552 39.22 20.57 -0.78
CA GLU A 552 38.42 19.36 -0.93
C GLU A 552 37.86 19.30 -2.36
N ALA A 553 38.18 18.24 -3.09
CA ALA A 553 37.68 18.00 -4.43
C ALA A 553 36.94 16.66 -4.52
N LYS A 554 35.99 16.55 -5.45
CA LYS A 554 35.20 15.33 -5.67
C LYS A 554 35.31 14.85 -7.11
N THR A 555 35.44 13.54 -7.26
CA THR A 555 35.50 12.77 -8.50
C THR A 555 34.46 11.64 -8.48
N GLY A 556 34.34 10.86 -9.55
CA GLY A 556 33.57 9.62 -9.54
C GLY A 556 34.13 8.55 -8.59
N GLU A 557 35.45 8.51 -8.39
CA GLU A 557 36.13 7.60 -7.44
C GLU A 557 36.00 8.02 -5.96
N GLY A 558 35.61 9.27 -5.69
CA GLY A 558 35.38 9.76 -4.33
C GLY A 558 35.89 11.17 -4.08
N ILE A 559 36.08 11.49 -2.79
CA ILE A 559 36.57 12.79 -2.32
C ILE A 559 38.09 12.72 -2.09
N TRP A 560 38.77 13.81 -2.44
CA TRP A 560 40.21 14.01 -2.28
C TRP A 560 40.46 15.26 -1.43
N TYR A 561 41.46 15.18 -0.57
CA TYR A 561 41.88 16.24 0.35
C TYR A 561 43.28 16.72 -0.02
N GLN A 562 43.44 18.03 -0.24
CA GLN A 562 44.77 18.63 -0.28
C GLN A 562 45.21 18.91 1.15
N VAL A 563 46.30 18.27 1.58
CA VAL A 563 46.71 18.21 3.00
C VAL A 563 48.00 18.97 3.28
N LYS A 564 48.11 19.44 4.53
CA LYS A 564 49.15 20.35 5.01
C LYS A 564 49.69 19.91 6.37
N ALA A 565 51.01 19.77 6.46
CA ALA A 565 51.75 19.44 7.68
C ALA A 565 52.77 20.53 8.00
N ASN A 566 52.96 20.89 9.27
CA ASN A 566 53.99 21.83 9.74
C ASN A 566 54.07 23.19 8.99
N GLY A 567 52.99 23.62 8.34
CA GLY A 567 52.95 24.85 7.53
C GLY A 567 53.12 24.67 6.02
N GLN A 568 53.49 23.48 5.54
CA GLN A 568 53.73 23.15 4.12
C GLN A 568 52.64 22.24 3.55
N VAL A 569 52.22 22.51 2.31
CA VAL A 569 51.28 21.64 1.57
C VAL A 569 52.04 20.43 1.04
N LEU A 570 51.49 19.23 1.23
CA LEU A 570 52.10 17.97 0.81
C LEU A 570 51.61 17.49 -0.55
N GLY A 571 50.34 17.77 -0.88
CA GLY A 571 49.67 17.29 -2.09
C GLY A 571 48.26 16.77 -1.80
N TRP A 572 47.68 16.04 -2.75
CA TRP A 572 46.34 15.45 -2.66
C TRP A 572 46.37 14.00 -2.17
N ALA A 573 45.40 13.61 -1.34
CA ALA A 573 45.23 12.23 -0.89
C ALA A 573 43.73 11.87 -0.70
N SER A 574 43.40 10.57 -0.75
CA SER A 574 41.99 10.14 -0.66
C SER A 574 41.39 10.41 0.72
N GLN A 575 40.21 11.03 0.75
CA GLN A 575 39.41 11.28 1.96
C GLN A 575 39.15 10.01 2.78
N THR A 576 39.18 8.83 2.15
CA THR A 576 38.96 7.52 2.79
C THR A 576 40.12 7.06 3.68
N ALA A 577 41.29 7.68 3.60
CA ALA A 577 42.45 7.41 4.44
C ALA A 577 42.44 8.18 5.78
N PHE A 578 41.46 9.07 5.98
CA PHE A 578 41.36 9.95 7.14
C PHE A 578 40.15 9.64 8.01
N SER A 579 40.28 9.89 9.31
CA SER A 579 39.17 10.02 10.26
C SER A 579 39.00 11.49 10.70
N ASP A 580 37.96 11.75 11.47
CA ASP A 580 37.94 12.95 12.32
C ASP A 580 39.13 12.92 13.32
N PRO A 581 39.63 14.08 13.77
CA PRO A 581 40.45 14.18 14.97
C PRO A 581 39.70 13.69 16.22
N ASP A 582 40.44 13.30 17.25
CA ASP A 582 39.85 12.73 18.47
C ASP A 582 38.94 13.76 19.17
N LYS A 583 37.71 13.36 19.47
CA LYS A 583 36.67 14.26 20.00
C LYS A 583 36.88 14.49 21.48
N ILE A 584 36.94 15.75 21.89
CA ILE A 584 36.99 16.14 23.31
C ILE A 584 35.56 16.16 23.86
N TYR A 585 35.20 15.22 24.73
CA TYR A 585 33.86 15.08 25.32
C TYR A 585 33.54 16.12 26.42
N GLY A 586 34.41 17.12 26.57
CA GLY A 586 34.34 18.24 27.52
C GLY A 586 35.67 18.46 28.26
N GLU A 587 36.05 19.73 28.50
CA GLU A 587 37.10 20.09 29.45
C GLU A 587 36.48 20.38 30.83
N LYS A 588 36.49 19.40 31.74
CA LYS A 588 35.94 19.54 33.09
C LYS A 588 36.95 20.18 34.06
N PRO A 589 36.58 21.23 34.82
CA PRO A 589 37.37 21.71 35.95
C PRO A 589 37.41 20.65 37.07
N VAL A 590 38.62 20.37 37.56
CA VAL A 590 38.85 19.54 38.76
C VAL A 590 39.93 20.22 39.60
N HIS A 591 40.11 19.79 40.85
CA HIS A 591 41.19 20.29 41.71
C HIS A 591 41.79 19.14 42.50
N TYR A 592 42.54 18.28 41.81
CA TYR A 592 43.25 17.17 42.44
C TYR A 592 44.61 17.66 42.93
N GLU A 593 44.69 17.93 44.24
CA GLU A 593 45.94 18.19 44.94
C GLU A 593 46.63 16.90 45.36
N GLN A 594 47.96 16.95 45.47
CA GLN A 594 48.80 15.86 46.01
C GLN A 594 48.68 14.54 45.23
N VAL A 595 48.40 14.63 43.92
CA VAL A 595 48.45 13.49 42.99
C VAL A 595 49.84 12.86 42.94
N ASP A 596 49.93 11.56 42.70
CA ASP A 596 51.22 10.88 42.48
C ASP A 596 51.60 10.89 41.00
N VAL A 597 52.88 11.09 40.69
CA VAL A 597 53.43 10.90 39.33
C VAL A 597 53.81 9.44 39.16
N VAL A 598 53.23 8.79 38.16
CA VAL A 598 53.37 7.36 37.85
C VAL A 598 54.34 7.13 36.69
N ASP A 599 54.35 8.04 35.71
CA ASP A 599 55.35 8.07 34.64
C ASP A 599 55.98 9.48 34.54
N GLU A 600 57.30 9.53 34.68
CA GLU A 600 58.10 10.76 34.55
C GLU A 600 58.45 11.10 33.09
N GLN A 601 58.44 10.11 32.19
CA GLN A 601 58.83 10.25 30.78
C GLN A 601 57.67 10.62 29.85
N ALA A 602 56.43 10.54 30.35
CA ALA A 602 55.22 10.94 29.63
C ALA A 602 55.33 12.37 29.06
N SER A 603 54.98 12.52 27.78
CA SER A 603 54.95 13.80 27.08
C SER A 603 53.80 14.69 27.56
N VAL A 604 54.11 15.97 27.78
CA VAL A 604 53.12 17.02 28.06
C VAL A 604 52.95 17.88 26.81
N TYR A 605 51.70 18.19 26.43
CA TYR A 605 51.35 18.88 25.18
C TYR A 605 50.59 20.19 25.40
N ASN A 606 50.66 21.12 24.44
CA ASN A 606 49.94 22.42 24.49
C ASN A 606 48.40 22.27 24.34
N LYS A 607 47.98 21.38 23.44
CA LYS A 607 46.62 20.87 23.16
C LYS A 607 46.65 19.35 23.38
N ILE A 608 45.50 18.69 23.47
CA ILE A 608 45.46 17.21 23.64
C ILE A 608 45.94 16.54 22.34
N LEU A 609 46.77 15.49 22.44
CA LEU A 609 47.28 14.76 21.28
C LEU A 609 46.13 14.18 20.44
N GLY A 610 46.31 14.15 19.11
CA GLY A 610 45.29 13.62 18.19
C GLY A 610 44.06 14.50 17.97
N THR A 611 43.95 15.68 18.62
CA THR A 611 42.76 16.56 18.52
C THR A 611 42.87 17.72 17.52
N SER A 612 44.07 18.11 17.08
CA SER A 612 44.29 19.23 16.13
C SER A 612 45.70 19.23 15.53
N SER A 613 45.90 19.81 14.34
CA SER A 613 47.22 19.95 13.70
C SER A 613 48.15 20.97 14.38
N ASP A 614 47.64 21.71 15.37
CA ASP A 614 48.39 22.67 16.20
C ASP A 614 49.10 22.04 17.42
N VAL A 615 48.93 20.73 17.65
CA VAL A 615 49.51 20.04 18.81
C VAL A 615 51.04 20.07 18.76
N LYS A 616 51.66 20.39 19.90
CA LYS A 616 53.11 20.43 20.11
C LYS A 616 53.42 19.94 21.52
N GLU A 617 54.45 19.10 21.64
CA GLU A 617 55.03 18.74 22.94
C GLU A 617 55.71 19.97 23.57
N VAL A 618 55.63 20.10 24.90
CA VAL A 618 56.19 21.22 25.68
C VAL A 618 57.14 20.79 26.81
N GLY A 619 57.37 19.48 27.00
CA GLY A 619 58.29 18.90 27.99
C GLY A 619 57.78 17.56 28.55
N LYS A 620 58.52 16.92 29.47
CA LYS A 620 58.08 15.69 30.15
C LYS A 620 57.52 15.96 31.56
N VAL A 621 56.67 15.07 32.08
CA VAL A 621 56.08 15.20 33.43
C VAL A 621 57.14 15.31 34.52
N GLY A 622 58.19 14.48 34.45
CA GLY A 622 59.28 14.47 35.43
C GLY A 622 60.06 15.78 35.50
N ASP A 623 60.29 16.43 34.35
CA ASP A 623 60.92 17.75 34.26
C ASP A 623 60.11 18.78 35.05
N PHE A 624 58.79 18.82 34.83
CA PHE A 624 57.90 19.75 35.51
C PHE A 624 57.78 19.44 37.00
N ASN A 625 57.61 18.17 37.38
CA ASN A 625 57.52 17.77 38.80
C ASN A 625 58.80 18.17 39.55
N THR A 626 59.98 17.84 39.02
CA THR A 626 61.30 18.19 39.59
C THR A 626 61.47 19.70 39.69
N LYS A 627 61.16 20.43 38.62
CA LYS A 627 61.25 21.90 38.55
C LYS A 627 60.40 22.57 39.61
N TYR A 628 59.14 22.17 39.77
CA TYR A 628 58.24 22.77 40.77
C TYR A 628 58.53 22.28 42.20
N ALA A 629 59.03 21.05 42.39
CA ALA A 629 59.44 20.56 43.72
C ALA A 629 60.63 21.35 44.27
N SER A 630 61.60 21.71 43.42
CA SER A 630 62.78 22.50 43.81
C SER A 630 62.44 23.87 44.43
N LEU A 631 61.29 24.45 44.03
CA LEU A 631 60.84 25.77 44.48
C LEU A 631 60.15 25.73 45.86
N MET A 632 59.78 24.55 46.38
CA MET A 632 58.92 24.39 47.56
C MET A 632 59.68 24.17 48.88
N ARG A 633 61.02 24.02 48.86
CA ARG A 633 61.86 23.68 50.04
C ARG A 633 61.39 22.43 50.84
N ALA A 634 60.67 21.51 50.21
CA ALA A 634 60.21 20.28 50.86
C ALA A 634 61.38 19.34 51.23
N ARG A 635 61.28 18.65 52.38
CA ARG A 635 62.24 17.61 52.77
C ARG A 635 61.84 16.26 52.16
N SER A 636 62.81 15.60 51.53
CA SER A 636 62.71 14.32 50.79
C SER A 636 61.85 14.38 49.51
N ALA A 637 62.43 13.95 48.40
CA ALA A 637 61.86 14.06 47.06
C ALA A 637 61.23 12.72 46.58
N LYS A 638 60.37 12.09 47.40
CA LYS A 638 59.89 10.73 47.10
C LYS A 638 58.45 10.35 47.49
N GLN A 639 57.58 11.30 47.88
CA GLN A 639 56.19 10.93 48.25
C GLN A 639 55.12 12.05 48.24
N ILE A 640 55.39 13.22 47.66
CA ILE A 640 54.40 14.28 47.43
C ILE A 640 54.77 14.99 46.12
N SER A 641 53.89 15.02 45.11
CA SER A 641 54.18 15.77 43.87
C SER A 641 53.99 17.28 44.04
N ALA A 642 54.77 18.04 43.28
CA ALA A 642 54.65 19.50 43.19
C ALA A 642 53.60 19.96 42.17
N LEU A 643 52.77 19.03 41.67
CA LEU A 643 51.77 19.25 40.64
C LEU A 643 50.35 19.22 41.22
N ASN A 644 49.43 19.88 40.51
CA ASN A 644 47.98 19.77 40.67
C ASN A 644 47.39 19.38 39.31
N VAL A 645 46.27 18.67 39.31
CA VAL A 645 45.43 18.56 38.10
C VAL A 645 44.28 19.55 38.23
N VAL A 646 44.22 20.52 37.32
CA VAL A 646 43.23 21.63 37.33
C VAL A 646 42.11 21.47 36.30
N LYS A 647 42.25 20.52 35.37
CA LYS A 647 41.19 20.05 34.48
C LYS A 647 41.41 18.58 34.09
N GLU A 648 40.31 17.90 33.77
CA GLU A 648 40.33 16.63 33.04
C GLU A 648 39.56 16.76 31.72
N ALA A 649 39.85 15.87 30.77
CA ALA A 649 39.13 15.77 29.51
C ALA A 649 39.16 14.33 28.99
N ARG A 650 37.99 13.78 28.65
CA ARG A 650 37.90 12.49 27.93
C ARG A 650 37.96 12.72 26.43
N THR A 651 38.68 11.86 25.74
CA THR A 651 38.83 11.81 24.28
C THR A 651 38.62 10.39 23.77
N ASP A 652 38.46 10.23 22.45
CA ASP A 652 38.42 8.91 21.81
C ASP A 652 39.69 8.07 22.09
N ALA A 653 40.83 8.73 22.34
CA ALA A 653 42.10 8.09 22.71
C ALA A 653 42.27 7.80 24.22
N GLY A 654 41.35 8.26 25.08
CA GLY A 654 41.43 8.08 26.54
C GLY A 654 41.23 9.36 27.36
N LEU A 655 41.50 9.26 28.66
CA LEU A 655 41.41 10.37 29.62
C LEU A 655 42.72 11.17 29.68
N TRP A 656 42.61 12.48 29.73
CA TRP A 656 43.73 13.43 29.80
C TRP A 656 43.57 14.37 30.99
N TYR A 657 44.70 14.72 31.61
CA TYR A 657 44.78 15.66 32.74
C TYR A 657 45.56 16.91 32.35
N LYS A 658 45.06 18.08 32.74
CA LYS A 658 45.70 19.38 32.56
C LYS A 658 46.51 19.70 33.80
N LEU A 659 47.83 19.57 33.70
CA LEU A 659 48.77 19.82 34.79
C LEU A 659 48.87 21.31 35.08
N ALA A 660 48.99 21.64 36.36
CA ALA A 660 49.40 22.94 36.86
C ALA A 660 50.41 22.77 38.01
N ASN A 661 51.07 23.86 38.40
CA ASN A 661 51.85 23.90 39.62
C ASN A 661 50.98 24.24 40.85
N LYS A 662 51.57 24.30 42.05
CA LYS A 662 50.89 24.71 43.32
C LYS A 662 50.43 26.18 43.40
N GLN A 663 50.44 26.93 42.29
CA GLN A 663 49.78 28.24 42.16
C GLN A 663 48.79 28.25 40.97
N ASP A 664 48.32 27.06 40.57
CA ASP A 664 47.41 26.76 39.47
C ASP A 664 47.81 27.37 38.10
N LYS A 665 49.11 27.66 37.95
CA LYS A 665 49.70 28.04 36.65
C LYS A 665 49.75 26.80 35.77
N LYS A 666 48.81 26.75 34.81
CA LYS A 666 48.67 25.72 33.78
C LYS A 666 49.99 25.48 33.03
N ILE A 667 50.30 24.21 32.82
CA ILE A 667 51.52 23.73 32.15
C ILE A 667 51.15 23.16 30.77
N GLY A 668 50.29 22.15 30.73
CA GLY A 668 49.87 21.46 29.51
C GLY A 668 49.03 20.21 29.82
N TRP A 669 48.76 19.40 28.81
CA TRP A 669 47.99 18.17 28.88
C TRP A 669 48.88 16.92 28.90
N VAL A 670 48.53 15.92 29.71
CA VAL A 670 49.14 14.57 29.73
C VAL A 670 48.06 13.50 29.80
N GLU A 671 48.35 12.30 29.31
CA GLU A 671 47.48 11.12 29.48
C GLU A 671 47.30 10.77 30.97
N SER A 672 46.12 10.27 31.34
CA SER A 672 45.79 10.01 32.75
C SER A 672 46.69 8.97 33.41
N GLN A 673 47.21 8.01 32.64
CA GLN A 673 48.06 6.94 33.16
C GLN A 673 49.39 7.44 33.78
N ALA A 674 49.80 8.67 33.49
CA ALA A 674 50.98 9.28 34.13
C ALA A 674 50.73 9.78 35.57
N ILE A 675 49.47 9.81 36.05
CA ILE A 675 49.08 10.49 37.31
C ILE A 675 48.01 9.68 38.09
N SER A 676 48.16 9.53 39.42
CA SER A 676 47.19 8.81 40.28
C SER A 676 46.42 9.73 41.26
N ILE A 677 45.23 9.29 41.70
CA ILE A 677 44.28 10.04 42.56
C ILE A 677 43.74 9.12 43.70
N PRO A 678 43.70 9.56 44.97
CA PRO A 678 43.17 8.75 46.09
C PRO A 678 41.63 8.57 46.12
N ASN A 679 41.15 7.42 46.60
CA ASN A 679 39.73 7.00 46.59
C ASN A 679 39.07 7.02 48.01
N ARG A 680 37.72 7.09 48.12
CA ARG A 680 37.01 7.37 49.40
C ARG A 680 35.70 6.60 49.71
N LEU A 681 35.10 5.87 48.77
CA LEU A 681 33.84 5.12 48.94
C LEU A 681 34.07 3.63 48.75
N GLU A 682 33.42 2.79 49.57
CA GLU A 682 33.36 1.34 49.38
C GLU A 682 31.95 0.77 49.61
N TYR A 683 31.59 -0.34 48.96
CA TYR A 683 30.29 -1.00 49.15
C TYR A 683 30.32 -2.50 48.82
N ARG A 684 29.29 -3.24 49.27
CA ARG A 684 29.15 -4.69 49.01
C ARG A 684 27.71 -5.22 49.00
N ALA A 685 27.48 -6.24 48.17
CA ALA A 685 26.25 -7.03 48.12
C ALA A 685 26.25 -8.25 49.07
N HIS A 686 25.06 -8.65 49.53
CA HIS A 686 24.77 -9.97 50.09
C HIS A 686 23.92 -10.78 49.09
N VAL A 687 24.53 -11.77 48.44
CA VAL A 687 23.93 -12.56 47.35
C VAL A 687 23.47 -13.92 47.85
N ARG A 688 22.26 -14.35 47.46
CA ARG A 688 21.68 -15.64 47.86
C ARG A 688 22.61 -16.81 47.50
N ASN A 689 22.85 -17.66 48.49
CA ASN A 689 23.75 -18.82 48.42
C ASN A 689 25.22 -18.47 48.09
N LYS A 690 25.65 -17.20 48.26
CA LYS A 690 27.07 -16.78 48.29
C LYS A 690 27.43 -15.99 49.56
N GLY A 691 26.45 -15.34 50.21
CA GLY A 691 26.68 -14.51 51.39
C GLY A 691 27.15 -13.11 51.03
N TRP A 692 27.85 -12.45 51.97
CA TRP A 692 28.48 -11.15 51.73
C TRP A 692 29.69 -11.29 50.80
N LEU A 693 29.68 -10.54 49.70
CA LEU A 693 30.85 -10.39 48.84
C LEU A 693 31.88 -9.41 49.47
N PRO A 694 33.13 -9.36 48.95
CA PRO A 694 34.10 -8.34 49.33
C PRO A 694 33.57 -6.91 49.10
N TYR A 695 34.19 -5.95 49.79
CA TYR A 695 34.01 -4.53 49.47
C TYR A 695 34.68 -4.19 48.15
N VAL A 696 34.02 -3.35 47.36
CA VAL A 696 34.50 -2.79 46.09
C VAL A 696 34.40 -1.26 46.16
N SER A 697 35.10 -0.55 45.28
CA SER A 697 35.27 0.91 45.32
C SER A 697 34.16 1.67 44.59
N ALA A 698 34.19 3.01 44.61
CA ALA A 698 33.37 3.85 43.73
C ALA A 698 33.47 3.39 42.25
N GLY A 699 32.34 3.11 41.61
CA GLY A 699 32.23 2.67 40.22
C GLY A 699 32.43 1.16 39.99
N ASP A 700 32.92 0.40 40.97
CA ASP A 700 33.15 -1.05 40.82
C ASP A 700 31.84 -1.86 40.94
N LEU A 701 31.75 -2.98 40.25
CA LEU A 701 30.56 -3.85 40.26
C LEU A 701 30.48 -4.67 41.56
N SER A 702 29.34 -4.59 42.28
CA SER A 702 29.06 -5.47 43.44
C SER A 702 27.83 -6.35 43.22
N GLY A 703 28.02 -7.67 43.18
CA GLY A 703 26.98 -8.68 42.99
C GLY A 703 27.37 -9.75 41.97
N THR A 704 26.40 -10.35 41.30
CA THR A 704 26.59 -11.47 40.35
C THR A 704 25.69 -11.34 39.11
N THR A 705 26.08 -10.47 38.18
CA THR A 705 25.40 -10.23 36.90
C THR A 705 25.17 -11.52 36.11
N GLY A 706 23.92 -11.81 35.74
CA GLY A 706 23.56 -12.93 34.85
C GLY A 706 23.52 -14.31 35.51
N GLU A 707 23.81 -14.43 36.81
CA GLU A 707 23.74 -15.72 37.52
C GLU A 707 22.31 -16.13 37.96
N ASN A 708 21.29 -15.28 37.75
CA ASN A 708 19.93 -15.48 38.26
C ASN A 708 19.90 -15.64 39.80
N ARG A 709 20.82 -14.95 40.48
CA ARG A 709 20.98 -14.95 41.94
C ARG A 709 20.56 -13.60 42.52
N PRO A 710 19.53 -13.55 43.39
CA PRO A 710 19.12 -12.31 44.03
C PRO A 710 20.15 -11.78 45.03
N LEU A 711 20.29 -10.46 45.07
CA LEU A 711 20.60 -9.73 46.29
C LEU A 711 19.48 -9.97 47.32
N GLU A 712 19.87 -10.23 48.55
CA GLU A 712 18.96 -10.22 49.71
C GLU A 712 19.19 -8.96 50.56
N ALA A 713 20.43 -8.46 50.59
CA ALA A 713 20.80 -7.20 51.24
C ALA A 713 22.05 -6.56 50.59
N PHE A 714 22.38 -5.34 51.01
CA PHE A 714 23.59 -4.60 50.62
C PHE A 714 24.04 -3.65 51.74
N SER A 715 25.27 -3.11 51.62
CA SER A 715 25.86 -2.17 52.59
C SER A 715 26.89 -1.25 51.91
N MET A 716 27.03 -0.01 52.36
CA MET A 716 27.91 1.01 51.78
C MET A 716 28.59 1.82 52.89
N ASN A 717 29.92 1.97 52.83
CA ASN A 717 30.71 2.80 53.76
C ASN A 717 31.34 3.99 53.03
N LEU A 718 31.17 5.19 53.59
CA LEU A 718 31.96 6.37 53.22
C LEU A 718 33.05 6.61 54.27
N LYS A 719 34.32 6.70 53.85
CA LYS A 719 35.49 6.75 54.74
C LYS A 719 36.15 8.12 54.78
N ASP A 720 36.72 8.44 55.95
CA ASP A 720 37.52 9.64 56.23
C ASP A 720 36.83 11.00 55.94
N THR A 721 35.50 11.00 55.84
CA THR A 721 34.67 12.19 55.66
C THR A 721 34.08 12.66 56.98
N LYS A 722 34.59 13.79 57.51
CA LYS A 722 34.11 14.37 58.78
C LYS A 722 32.70 14.99 58.68
N ASP A 723 32.34 15.50 57.50
CA ASP A 723 31.15 16.33 57.30
C ASP A 723 30.28 15.89 56.08
N LEU A 724 30.65 14.80 55.39
CA LEU A 724 29.87 14.10 54.35
C LEU A 724 29.54 12.67 54.82
N ASP A 725 28.35 12.20 54.50
CA ASP A 725 27.81 10.91 54.96
C ASP A 725 26.86 10.28 53.91
N ILE A 726 26.40 9.04 54.09
CA ILE A 726 25.55 8.31 53.13
C ILE A 726 24.36 7.59 53.79
N SER A 727 23.24 7.50 53.09
CA SER A 727 22.04 6.78 53.54
C SER A 727 21.31 6.11 52.37
N TYR A 728 20.78 4.91 52.59
CA TYR A 728 20.17 4.06 51.56
C TYR A 728 19.01 3.21 52.06
N ARG A 729 18.18 2.68 51.17
CA ARG A 729 17.07 1.77 51.49
C ARG A 729 16.80 0.75 50.38
N ALA A 730 16.17 -0.37 50.75
CA ALA A 730 15.76 -1.45 49.84
C ALA A 730 14.24 -1.47 49.64
N HIS A 731 13.79 -1.90 48.46
CA HIS A 731 12.46 -2.46 48.22
C HIS A 731 12.59 -3.99 48.21
N VAL A 732 11.98 -4.66 49.20
CA VAL A 732 12.12 -6.11 49.39
C VAL A 732 10.83 -6.84 49.02
N GLN A 733 10.97 -8.01 48.40
CA GLN A 733 9.88 -8.90 48.00
C GLN A 733 8.87 -9.11 49.14
N ASN A 734 7.58 -8.89 48.87
CA ASN A 734 6.47 -9.00 49.83
C ASN A 734 6.53 -8.08 51.07
N VAL A 735 7.54 -7.21 51.19
CA VAL A 735 7.70 -6.23 52.29
C VAL A 735 7.53 -4.79 51.81
N GLY A 736 7.98 -4.49 50.59
CA GLY A 736 7.96 -3.14 50.03
C GLY A 736 9.20 -2.31 50.43
N TRP A 737 9.06 -0.98 50.40
CA TRP A 737 10.13 -0.05 50.75
C TRP A 737 10.42 -0.04 52.26
N MET A 738 11.62 -0.48 52.63
CA MET A 738 12.13 -0.46 54.00
C MET A 738 12.52 0.96 54.47
N SER A 739 12.78 1.11 55.77
CA SER A 739 13.37 2.31 56.35
C SER A 739 14.76 2.63 55.77
N TRP A 740 15.16 3.90 55.88
CA TRP A 740 16.49 4.34 55.49
C TRP A 740 17.54 3.85 56.49
N ALA A 741 18.44 3.01 56.01
CA ALA A 741 19.70 2.67 56.64
C ALA A 741 20.73 3.80 56.46
N LYS A 742 21.74 3.82 57.33
CA LYS A 742 22.88 4.76 57.30
C LYS A 742 24.15 4.07 56.82
N ASN A 743 25.19 4.87 56.61
CA ASN A 743 26.59 4.49 56.43
C ASN A 743 26.98 3.26 57.28
N GLY A 744 27.32 2.14 56.60
CA GLY A 744 27.70 0.85 57.19
C GLY A 744 26.58 -0.03 57.75
N GLU A 745 25.33 0.43 57.81
CA GLU A 745 24.18 -0.41 58.19
C GLU A 745 23.77 -1.35 57.04
N ILE A 746 22.79 -2.23 57.26
CA ILE A 746 22.31 -3.21 56.26
C ILE A 746 21.03 -2.70 55.60
N GLY A 747 21.05 -2.57 54.27
CA GLY A 747 19.85 -2.33 53.47
C GLY A 747 19.31 -3.65 52.91
N GLY A 748 18.11 -4.08 53.33
CA GLY A 748 17.49 -5.35 52.90
C GLY A 748 17.37 -6.37 54.04
N THR A 749 17.26 -7.66 53.68
CA THR A 749 17.02 -8.77 54.60
C THR A 749 18.06 -9.88 54.40
N VAL A 750 18.85 -10.21 55.43
CA VAL A 750 19.81 -11.32 55.36
C VAL A 750 19.14 -12.65 55.72
N GLY A 751 19.23 -13.66 54.85
CA GLY A 751 18.84 -15.05 55.17
C GLY A 751 17.34 -15.34 55.24
N GLN A 752 16.47 -14.37 54.93
CA GLN A 752 15.01 -14.54 54.97
C GLN A 752 14.41 -15.10 53.68
N VAL A 753 15.25 -15.44 52.68
CA VAL A 753 14.86 -15.94 51.33
C VAL A 753 13.96 -14.95 50.53
N GLN A 754 13.78 -13.73 51.03
CA GLN A 754 13.27 -12.58 50.29
C GLN A 754 14.39 -11.93 49.48
N HIS A 755 14.05 -11.29 48.35
CA HIS A 755 15.02 -10.61 47.48
C HIS A 755 14.80 -9.10 47.45
N VAL A 756 15.85 -8.34 47.13
CA VAL A 756 15.75 -6.90 46.83
C VAL A 756 15.34 -6.73 45.37
N GLU A 757 14.31 -5.92 45.10
CA GLU A 757 13.83 -5.58 43.76
C GLU A 757 14.32 -4.20 43.29
N ALA A 758 14.43 -3.25 44.21
CA ALA A 758 14.91 -1.89 43.97
C ALA A 758 15.65 -1.31 45.18
N MET A 759 16.38 -0.21 44.98
CA MET A 759 17.05 0.57 46.02
C MET A 759 16.91 2.09 45.80
N SER A 760 17.17 2.86 46.85
CA SER A 760 17.42 4.31 46.78
C SER A 760 18.67 4.64 47.61
N VAL A 761 19.51 5.59 47.15
CA VAL A 761 20.76 6.00 47.83
C VAL A 761 20.89 7.52 47.77
N LYS A 762 21.27 8.18 48.87
CA LYS A 762 21.45 9.64 48.95
C LYS A 762 22.59 10.01 49.88
N LEU A 763 23.16 11.19 49.67
CA LEU A 763 24.17 11.76 50.56
C LEU A 763 23.52 12.53 51.73
N THR A 764 24.17 12.48 52.88
CA THR A 764 23.82 13.13 54.15
C THR A 764 25.03 13.89 54.71
N GLY A 765 24.89 14.51 55.88
CA GLY A 765 25.90 15.44 56.43
C GLY A 765 25.72 16.88 55.93
N LYS A 766 26.72 17.72 56.18
CA LYS A 766 26.74 19.15 55.80
C LYS A 766 27.19 19.33 54.34
N GLU A 767 28.17 18.53 53.92
CA GLU A 767 28.79 18.60 52.60
C GLU A 767 27.92 17.98 51.49
N LYS A 768 26.73 17.44 51.81
CA LYS A 768 25.84 16.74 50.85
C LYS A 768 25.47 17.58 49.61
N ASP A 769 25.56 18.90 49.70
CA ASP A 769 25.21 19.81 48.62
C ASP A 769 26.42 20.17 47.74
N ASN A 770 27.64 19.78 48.13
CA ASN A 770 28.85 19.87 47.31
C ASN A 770 29.07 18.65 46.40
N TYR A 771 28.24 17.61 46.54
CA TYR A 771 28.34 16.34 45.81
C TYR A 771 26.98 15.83 45.33
N ASP A 772 27.01 14.96 44.33
CA ASP A 772 25.89 14.12 43.90
C ASP A 772 26.29 12.64 43.99
N VAL A 773 25.34 11.76 44.31
CA VAL A 773 25.52 10.30 44.24
C VAL A 773 24.69 9.73 43.11
N TYR A 774 25.35 8.92 42.27
CA TYR A 774 24.77 8.17 41.18
C TYR A 774 24.88 6.67 41.47
N TYR A 775 23.84 5.91 41.14
CA TYR A 775 23.83 4.45 41.32
C TYR A 775 22.93 3.78 40.30
N ARG A 776 23.31 2.57 39.87
CA ARG A 776 22.52 1.74 38.96
C ARG A 776 22.55 0.29 39.38
N VAL A 777 21.62 -0.51 38.85
CA VAL A 777 21.44 -1.91 39.22
C VAL A 777 21.25 -2.80 37.99
N HIS A 778 21.79 -4.01 38.05
CA HIS A 778 21.44 -5.09 37.14
C HIS A 778 20.21 -5.81 37.69
N ALA A 779 19.08 -5.67 37.02
CA ALA A 779 17.83 -6.29 37.39
C ALA A 779 17.55 -7.51 36.50
N LYS A 780 17.10 -8.61 37.11
CA LYS A 780 16.67 -9.82 36.41
C LYS A 780 15.70 -9.47 35.27
N ASN A 781 15.91 -10.08 34.10
CA ASN A 781 15.18 -9.88 32.85
C ASN A 781 15.19 -8.46 32.25
N PHE A 782 15.72 -7.44 32.94
CA PHE A 782 15.88 -6.08 32.40
C PHE A 782 17.33 -5.73 32.04
N GLY A 783 18.30 -6.45 32.58
CA GLY A 783 19.72 -6.14 32.44
C GLY A 783 20.12 -4.96 33.33
N TRP A 784 21.17 -4.23 32.93
CA TRP A 784 21.48 -2.94 33.55
C TRP A 784 20.37 -1.93 33.26
N LEU A 785 19.80 -1.36 34.33
CA LEU A 785 19.02 -0.13 34.25
C LEU A 785 19.95 1.09 34.29
N ASP A 786 19.39 2.25 33.96
CA ASP A 786 20.14 3.51 33.94
C ASP A 786 20.50 4.02 35.35
N TRP A 787 21.30 5.08 35.42
CA TRP A 787 21.75 5.67 36.67
C TRP A 787 20.65 6.53 37.33
N ALA A 788 20.28 6.18 38.56
CA ALA A 788 19.49 7.01 39.46
C ALA A 788 20.38 8.03 40.18
N LYS A 789 19.79 9.14 40.63
CA LYS A 789 20.45 10.24 41.34
C LYS A 789 19.83 10.52 42.71
N ASN A 790 20.66 10.78 43.73
CA ASN A 790 20.29 11.47 44.98
C ASN A 790 19.00 11.03 45.72
N GLY A 791 18.62 9.75 45.69
CA GLY A 791 17.45 9.22 46.40
C GLY A 791 16.26 8.88 45.52
N GLU A 792 16.39 9.04 44.20
CA GLU A 792 15.57 8.36 43.20
C GLU A 792 15.57 6.84 43.40
N ASN A 793 14.66 6.12 42.73
CA ASN A 793 14.66 4.66 42.78
C ASN A 793 15.55 4.09 41.66
N ALA A 794 16.19 2.96 41.90
CA ALA A 794 16.86 2.14 40.90
C ALA A 794 16.41 0.68 41.04
N GLY A 795 16.03 0.00 39.95
CA GLY A 795 15.56 -1.40 39.97
C GLY A 795 14.14 -1.60 39.46
N THR A 796 13.46 -2.63 39.97
CA THR A 796 12.08 -2.98 39.59
C THR A 796 11.11 -2.88 40.78
N GLN A 797 9.83 -2.66 40.49
CA GLN A 797 8.75 -2.80 41.47
C GLN A 797 7.56 -3.55 40.83
N GLY A 798 7.08 -4.60 41.50
CA GLY A 798 5.89 -5.36 41.08
C GLY A 798 6.11 -6.38 39.96
N TYR A 799 7.30 -6.45 39.36
CA TYR A 799 7.67 -7.51 38.41
C TYR A 799 8.06 -8.83 39.09
N ASN A 800 8.27 -8.83 40.41
CA ASN A 800 8.90 -9.94 41.17
C ASN A 800 10.32 -10.27 40.67
N TYR A 801 11.02 -9.28 40.10
CA TYR A 801 12.36 -9.41 39.53
C TYR A 801 13.39 -8.76 40.46
N HIS A 802 14.38 -9.54 40.85
CA HIS A 802 15.42 -9.14 41.79
C HIS A 802 16.57 -8.35 41.14
N ILE A 803 17.27 -7.58 41.95
CA ILE A 803 18.61 -7.09 41.65
C ILE A 803 19.60 -8.26 41.77
N GLU A 804 20.52 -8.35 40.81
CA GLU A 804 21.65 -9.30 40.82
C GLU A 804 22.98 -8.63 41.18
N SER A 805 23.17 -7.36 40.78
CA SER A 805 24.35 -6.55 41.08
C SER A 805 24.05 -5.05 41.01
N TYR A 806 24.93 -4.22 41.57
CA TYR A 806 24.81 -2.77 41.54
C TYR A 806 26.18 -2.06 41.52
N GLU A 807 26.15 -0.78 41.15
CA GLU A 807 27.30 0.15 41.11
C GLU A 807 26.89 1.49 41.77
N VAL A 808 27.84 2.18 42.40
CA VAL A 808 27.63 3.50 43.05
C VAL A 808 28.85 4.39 42.82
N GLU A 809 28.63 5.64 42.41
CA GLU A 809 29.67 6.65 42.21
C GLU A 809 29.27 7.97 42.88
N ILE A 810 30.25 8.69 43.45
CA ILE A 810 30.07 10.02 44.04
C ILE A 810 30.89 11.03 43.26
N VAL A 811 30.25 12.10 42.80
CA VAL A 811 30.85 13.15 41.97
C VAL A 811 30.57 14.54 42.57
N PRO A 812 31.34 15.59 42.22
CA PRO A 812 31.03 16.98 42.59
C PRO A 812 29.63 17.44 42.15
N LYS A 813 29.10 18.49 42.77
CA LYS A 813 27.72 18.94 42.53
C LYS A 813 27.45 19.34 41.08
N GLY A 814 26.37 18.82 40.50
CA GLY A 814 25.93 19.15 39.15
C GLY A 814 26.70 18.43 38.04
N GLU A 815 27.67 17.59 38.39
CA GLU A 815 28.37 16.73 37.44
C GLU A 815 27.43 15.72 36.77
N LYS A 816 27.83 15.25 35.58
CA LYS A 816 27.06 14.28 34.80
C LYS A 816 27.13 12.90 35.44
N ALA A 817 26.07 12.11 35.22
CA ALA A 817 26.08 10.68 35.54
C ALA A 817 27.14 9.93 34.72
N PRO A 818 27.64 8.76 35.19
CA PRO A 818 28.60 7.95 34.43
C PRO A 818 28.01 7.32 33.15
N GLY A 819 26.68 7.34 33.00
CA GLY A 819 25.95 6.91 31.82
C GLY A 819 24.60 7.63 31.69
N LYS A 820 23.64 6.98 31.02
CA LYS A 820 22.25 7.48 30.92
C LYS A 820 21.55 7.52 32.28
N THR A 821 20.48 8.33 32.36
CA THR A 821 19.59 8.45 33.52
C THR A 821 18.12 8.33 33.10
N ASP A 822 17.83 7.74 31.93
CA ASP A 822 16.51 7.83 31.28
C ASP A 822 15.49 6.87 31.91
N ARG A 823 15.94 5.66 32.28
CA ARG A 823 15.12 4.59 32.85
C ARG A 823 15.83 3.83 33.98
N PRO A 824 16.12 4.48 35.13
CA PRO A 824 16.77 3.81 36.27
C PRO A 824 15.84 2.85 37.03
N PHE A 825 14.52 3.11 36.96
CA PHE A 825 13.49 2.36 37.69
C PHE A 825 12.37 1.94 36.74
N VAL A 826 11.92 0.69 36.85
CA VAL A 826 10.81 0.14 36.06
C VAL A 826 9.73 -0.44 36.95
N VAL A 827 8.49 -0.07 36.67
CA VAL A 827 7.33 -0.46 37.47
C VAL A 827 6.41 -1.32 36.64
N ALA A 828 5.96 -2.46 37.19
CA ALA A 828 5.06 -3.36 36.49
C ALA A 828 3.71 -2.65 36.23
N PRO A 829 3.19 -2.70 34.99
CA PRO A 829 1.86 -2.20 34.72
C PRO A 829 0.81 -3.04 35.46
N PRO A 830 -0.32 -2.44 35.87
CA PRO A 830 -1.45 -3.17 36.38
C PRO A 830 -2.08 -4.07 35.33
N THR A 831 -2.78 -5.09 35.82
CA THR A 831 -3.54 -6.02 35.00
C THR A 831 -4.98 -6.01 35.47
N VAL A 832 -5.92 -5.78 34.56
CA VAL A 832 -7.34 -5.99 34.85
C VAL A 832 -7.68 -7.46 34.63
N ARG A 833 -8.38 -8.05 35.60
CA ARG A 833 -8.85 -9.44 35.60
C ARG A 833 -10.37 -9.44 35.68
N TYR A 834 -11.05 -10.13 34.76
CA TYR A 834 -12.49 -10.02 34.59
C TYR A 834 -13.14 -11.31 34.07
N GLN A 835 -14.45 -11.46 34.27
CA GLN A 835 -15.22 -12.64 33.88
C GLN A 835 -16.71 -12.32 33.63
N ALA A 836 -17.29 -12.98 32.64
CA ALA A 836 -18.73 -12.99 32.35
C ALA A 836 -19.48 -14.10 33.13
N HIS A 837 -20.72 -13.83 33.51
CA HIS A 837 -21.76 -14.82 33.78
C HIS A 837 -22.59 -14.98 32.51
N VAL A 838 -22.49 -16.13 31.83
CA VAL A 838 -23.19 -16.38 30.56
C VAL A 838 -24.42 -17.26 30.80
N LYS A 839 -25.54 -16.92 30.15
CA LYS A 839 -26.78 -17.69 30.16
C LYS A 839 -26.52 -19.18 29.90
N ASN A 840 -27.09 -20.03 30.76
CA ASN A 840 -26.97 -21.49 30.72
C ASN A 840 -25.53 -22.04 30.81
N VAL A 841 -24.54 -21.20 31.17
CA VAL A 841 -23.12 -21.59 31.34
C VAL A 841 -22.60 -21.18 32.73
N GLY A 842 -23.11 -20.09 33.31
CA GLY A 842 -22.68 -19.57 34.60
C GLY A 842 -21.43 -18.68 34.51
N TRP A 843 -20.73 -18.52 35.64
CA TRP A 843 -19.47 -17.77 35.69
C TRP A 843 -18.35 -18.50 34.93
N GLN A 844 -17.88 -17.89 33.85
CA GLN A 844 -16.74 -18.38 33.10
C GLN A 844 -15.40 -18.13 33.84
N GLY A 845 -14.37 -18.88 33.44
CA GLY A 845 -13.01 -18.69 33.95
C GLY A 845 -12.43 -17.30 33.63
N PRO A 846 -11.77 -16.62 34.60
CA PRO A 846 -11.38 -15.23 34.46
C PRO A 846 -10.28 -14.99 33.44
N LYS A 847 -10.46 -13.92 32.68
CA LYS A 847 -9.60 -13.38 31.62
C LYS A 847 -8.81 -12.19 32.14
N THR A 848 -7.82 -11.75 31.36
CA THR A 848 -6.99 -10.57 31.66
C THR A 848 -6.69 -9.76 30.40
N ASN A 849 -6.48 -8.44 30.55
CA ASN A 849 -6.01 -7.48 29.54
C ASN A 849 -6.31 -7.87 28.07
N GLY A 850 -7.52 -7.59 27.61
CA GLY A 850 -7.92 -7.73 26.20
C GLY A 850 -8.49 -9.11 25.80
N ALA A 851 -8.27 -10.17 26.57
CA ALA A 851 -8.79 -11.50 26.24
C ALA A 851 -10.33 -11.58 26.37
N THR A 852 -11.01 -12.13 25.36
CA THR A 852 -12.49 -12.24 25.32
C THR A 852 -13.07 -13.01 26.51
N SER A 853 -14.05 -12.43 27.20
CA SER A 853 -14.89 -13.12 28.19
C SER A 853 -16.36 -13.04 27.79
N GLY A 854 -17.07 -14.17 27.85
CA GLY A 854 -18.39 -14.37 27.28
C GLY A 854 -18.38 -15.42 26.17
N THR A 855 -19.32 -15.32 25.24
CA THR A 855 -19.49 -16.16 24.04
C THR A 855 -19.68 -15.25 22.81
N VAL A 856 -19.40 -15.75 21.61
CA VAL A 856 -19.46 -14.94 20.37
C VAL A 856 -20.22 -15.71 19.31
N GLY A 857 -21.40 -15.24 18.91
CA GLY A 857 -22.22 -15.88 17.87
C GLY A 857 -22.98 -17.13 18.33
N GLU A 858 -22.91 -17.49 19.62
CA GLU A 858 -23.59 -18.67 20.19
C GLU A 858 -25.06 -18.40 20.59
N ALA A 859 -25.60 -17.20 20.33
CA ALA A 859 -26.90 -16.72 20.82
C ALA A 859 -27.06 -16.69 22.35
N LYS A 860 -25.97 -16.92 23.11
CA LYS A 860 -25.92 -16.89 24.58
C LYS A 860 -25.45 -15.51 25.04
N HIS A 861 -26.23 -14.89 25.93
CA HIS A 861 -25.90 -13.57 26.48
C HIS A 861 -25.17 -13.62 27.82
N VAL A 862 -24.46 -12.54 28.11
CA VAL A 862 -23.98 -12.20 29.44
C VAL A 862 -25.14 -11.65 30.27
N GLU A 863 -25.35 -12.23 31.44
CA GLU A 863 -26.30 -11.74 32.44
C GLU A 863 -25.62 -10.82 33.47
N ALA A 864 -24.33 -11.05 33.76
CA ALA A 864 -23.55 -10.24 34.70
C ALA A 864 -22.05 -10.23 34.39
N ILE A 865 -21.35 -9.20 34.86
CA ILE A 865 -19.90 -9.05 34.76
C ILE A 865 -19.26 -8.87 36.13
N ARG A 866 -17.99 -9.26 36.23
CA ARG A 866 -17.15 -9.10 37.41
C ARG A 866 -15.73 -8.71 36.98
N ALA A 867 -15.13 -7.73 37.62
CA ALA A 867 -13.80 -7.21 37.28
C ALA A 867 -13.02 -6.74 38.53
N GLY A 868 -11.69 -6.81 38.46
CA GLY A 868 -10.76 -6.40 39.51
C GLY A 868 -9.35 -6.12 38.96
N LEU A 869 -8.46 -5.59 39.78
CA LEU A 869 -7.07 -5.28 39.39
C LEU A 869 -6.05 -6.13 40.16
N THR A 870 -5.07 -6.69 39.46
CA THR A 870 -3.85 -7.28 40.00
C THR A 870 -2.62 -6.41 39.65
N ASN A 871 -1.49 -6.66 40.31
CA ASN A 871 -0.24 -5.89 40.17
C ASN A 871 -0.47 -4.37 40.29
N ARG A 872 -0.91 -3.88 41.46
CA ARG A 872 -1.24 -2.46 41.65
C ARG A 872 0.01 -1.65 42.11
N PRO A 873 0.70 -0.90 41.24
CA PRO A 873 1.84 -0.06 41.65
C PRO A 873 1.41 1.21 42.39
N PHE A 874 0.17 1.65 42.17
CA PHE A 874 -0.45 2.82 42.78
C PHE A 874 -1.68 2.40 43.59
N SER A 875 -2.03 3.17 44.63
CA SER A 875 -3.26 2.94 45.38
C SER A 875 -4.48 3.15 44.49
N GLY A 876 -5.50 2.31 44.64
CA GLY A 876 -6.69 2.37 43.80
C GLY A 876 -7.34 1.03 43.50
N SER A 877 -8.38 1.11 42.67
CA SER A 877 -9.25 -0.01 42.30
C SER A 877 -9.93 0.24 40.95
N ILE A 878 -10.89 -0.62 40.62
CA ILE A 878 -11.84 -0.46 39.50
C ILE A 878 -13.27 -0.39 40.07
N ARG A 879 -14.11 0.44 39.47
CA ARG A 879 -15.56 0.51 39.67
C ARG A 879 -16.28 0.31 38.34
N TYR A 880 -17.44 -0.34 38.35
CA TYR A 880 -18.18 -0.65 37.12
C TYR A 880 -19.68 -0.79 37.35
N GLN A 881 -20.45 -0.58 36.29
CA GLN A 881 -21.91 -0.55 36.29
C GLN A 881 -22.43 -1.28 35.06
N ALA A 882 -23.57 -1.97 35.17
CA ALA A 882 -24.17 -2.72 34.08
C ALA A 882 -25.58 -2.20 33.75
N TYR A 883 -25.94 -2.23 32.46
CA TYR A 883 -27.29 -1.94 31.96
C TYR A 883 -27.98 -3.26 31.61
N ALA A 884 -29.00 -3.64 32.37
CA ALA A 884 -29.75 -4.87 32.17
C ALA A 884 -31.08 -4.61 31.47
N GLN A 885 -31.44 -5.49 30.53
CA GLN A 885 -32.66 -5.36 29.73
C GLN A 885 -33.91 -5.27 30.62
N ASN A 886 -34.75 -4.27 30.34
CA ASN A 886 -35.96 -3.94 31.11
C ASN A 886 -35.72 -3.69 32.62
N LYS A 887 -34.49 -3.34 33.03
CA LYS A 887 -34.17 -2.77 34.36
C LYS A 887 -33.40 -1.44 34.28
N GLY A 888 -32.67 -1.21 33.19
CA GLY A 888 -31.84 -0.02 33.04
C GLY A 888 -30.46 -0.19 33.68
N TRP A 889 -29.81 0.93 34.04
CA TRP A 889 -28.56 0.93 34.79
C TRP A 889 -28.81 0.45 36.23
N LEU A 890 -28.13 -0.63 36.61
CA LEU A 890 -28.13 -1.16 37.98
C LEU A 890 -27.16 -0.36 38.87
N GLU A 891 -27.16 -0.57 40.18
CA GLU A 891 -26.19 0.06 41.09
C GLU A 891 -24.73 -0.27 40.70
N PRO A 892 -23.80 0.71 40.80
CA PRO A 892 -22.39 0.48 40.50
C PRO A 892 -21.73 -0.34 41.61
N VAL A 893 -20.80 -1.21 41.23
CA VAL A 893 -20.01 -2.05 42.15
C VAL A 893 -18.53 -1.76 42.03
N ASP A 894 -17.83 -1.86 43.15
CA ASP A 894 -16.36 -1.83 43.19
C ASP A 894 -15.77 -3.21 42.86
N ALA A 895 -14.43 -3.29 42.79
CA ALA A 895 -13.68 -4.48 42.39
C ALA A 895 -14.19 -5.79 43.04
N LEU A 896 -14.40 -6.79 42.18
CA LEU A 896 -14.89 -8.13 42.50
C LEU A 896 -16.34 -8.20 43.05
N GLY A 897 -17.14 -7.14 42.97
CA GLY A 897 -18.60 -7.24 43.01
C GLY A 897 -19.21 -7.99 41.80
N ASN A 898 -20.53 -8.09 41.73
CA ASN A 898 -21.25 -8.65 40.58
C ASN A 898 -22.16 -7.57 40.00
N ALA A 899 -21.91 -7.11 38.77
CA ALA A 899 -22.76 -6.13 38.09
C ALA A 899 -23.63 -6.83 37.05
N GLY A 900 -24.93 -7.00 37.34
CA GLY A 900 -25.89 -7.62 36.44
C GLY A 900 -26.97 -8.45 37.15
N THR A 901 -27.57 -9.37 36.41
CA THR A 901 -28.75 -10.15 36.79
C THR A 901 -28.52 -11.66 36.59
N SER A 902 -27.45 -12.19 37.19
CA SER A 902 -27.07 -13.61 37.13
C SER A 902 -28.24 -14.54 37.49
N GLY A 903 -28.58 -15.46 36.60
CA GLY A 903 -29.65 -16.43 36.78
C GLY A 903 -31.07 -15.90 36.56
N GLU A 904 -31.25 -14.64 36.16
CA GLU A 904 -32.58 -14.10 35.79
C GLU A 904 -32.97 -14.41 34.33
N ASN A 905 -32.12 -15.06 33.52
CA ASN A 905 -32.33 -15.23 32.07
C ASN A 905 -32.53 -13.88 31.36
N ARG A 906 -31.84 -12.84 31.86
CA ARG A 906 -31.99 -11.44 31.45
C ARG A 906 -30.63 -10.90 30.96
N PRO A 907 -30.53 -10.46 29.70
CA PRO A 907 -29.27 -9.98 29.14
C PRO A 907 -28.87 -8.62 29.71
N LEU A 908 -27.56 -8.42 29.80
CA LEU A 908 -26.98 -7.08 29.71
C LEU A 908 -27.07 -6.58 28.26
N GLU A 909 -27.29 -5.28 28.09
CA GLU A 909 -27.13 -4.61 26.79
C GLU A 909 -25.83 -3.80 26.75
N ALA A 910 -25.43 -3.19 27.87
CA ALA A 910 -24.22 -2.38 28.01
C ALA A 910 -23.60 -2.41 29.41
N PHE A 911 -22.39 -1.86 29.54
CA PHE A 911 -21.70 -1.63 30.81
C PHE A 911 -20.77 -0.40 30.77
N LYS A 912 -20.27 0.00 31.93
CA LYS A 912 -19.29 1.08 32.16
C LYS A 912 -18.22 0.62 33.13
N MET A 913 -16.98 1.08 32.99
CA MET A 913 -15.89 0.83 33.95
C MET A 913 -15.01 2.07 34.13
N GLU A 914 -14.57 2.35 35.35
CA GLU A 914 -13.65 3.43 35.69
C GLU A 914 -12.58 2.97 36.67
N LEU A 915 -11.45 3.67 36.70
CA LEU A 915 -10.40 3.49 37.70
C LEU A 915 -10.61 4.46 38.86
N THR A 916 -10.36 4.01 40.08
CA THR A 916 -10.54 4.82 41.29
C THR A 916 -9.21 4.93 42.07
N GLY A 917 -9.00 6.05 42.76
CA GLY A 917 -7.75 6.34 43.50
C GLY A 917 -6.61 6.82 42.61
N GLU A 918 -5.38 6.73 43.12
CA GLU A 918 -4.17 7.26 42.48
C GLU A 918 -3.88 6.61 41.12
N ILE A 919 -4.20 5.33 40.95
CA ILE A 919 -3.99 4.59 39.70
C ILE A 919 -4.72 5.21 38.50
N ALA A 920 -5.83 5.92 38.72
CA ALA A 920 -6.60 6.62 37.68
C ALA A 920 -5.87 7.85 37.09
N LYS A 921 -4.84 8.36 37.76
CA LYS A 921 -3.94 9.42 37.24
C LYS A 921 -2.87 8.87 36.30
N HIS A 922 -2.50 7.60 36.45
CA HIS A 922 -1.38 6.98 35.74
C HIS A 922 -1.82 6.01 34.63
N TYR A 923 -3.08 5.57 34.65
CA TYR A 923 -3.66 4.62 33.70
C TYR A 923 -5.07 5.04 33.26
N ASP A 924 -5.49 4.52 32.13
CA ASP A 924 -6.86 4.52 31.62
C ASP A 924 -7.36 3.08 31.48
N ILE A 925 -8.67 2.89 31.64
CA ILE A 925 -9.32 1.62 31.37
C ILE A 925 -10.17 1.71 30.10
N TYR A 926 -9.84 0.85 29.15
CA TYR A 926 -10.53 0.66 27.88
C TYR A 926 -11.36 -0.63 27.93
N TYR A 927 -12.57 -0.61 27.40
CA TYR A 927 -13.43 -1.80 27.35
C TYR A 927 -14.43 -1.74 26.20
N ARG A 928 -14.73 -2.91 25.61
CA ARG A 928 -15.71 -3.04 24.51
C ARG A 928 -16.63 -4.24 24.69
N ALA A 929 -17.80 -4.15 24.07
CA ALA A 929 -18.84 -5.17 24.10
C ALA A 929 -18.98 -5.85 22.72
N HIS A 930 -19.30 -7.14 22.73
CA HIS A 930 -19.82 -7.88 21.59
C HIS A 930 -21.34 -7.97 21.71
N SER A 931 -22.07 -7.36 20.78
CA SER A 931 -23.53 -7.46 20.69
C SER A 931 -23.92 -8.58 19.73
N ALA A 932 -24.92 -9.40 20.08
CA ALA A 932 -25.45 -10.45 19.20
C ALA A 932 -25.95 -9.94 17.83
N THR A 933 -26.30 -8.65 17.74
CA THR A 933 -26.83 -8.03 16.51
C THR A 933 -25.79 -7.20 15.76
N TYR A 934 -24.74 -6.71 16.44
CA TYR A 934 -23.80 -5.72 15.90
C TYR A 934 -22.33 -6.13 16.02
N GLY A 935 -22.03 -7.37 16.39
CA GLY A 935 -20.65 -7.84 16.53
C GLY A 935 -19.87 -7.08 17.62
N TRP A 936 -18.55 -6.97 17.45
CA TRP A 936 -17.71 -6.14 18.32
C TRP A 936 -17.94 -4.65 18.07
N LEU A 937 -18.36 -3.95 19.12
CA LEU A 937 -18.43 -2.49 19.15
C LEU A 937 -17.04 -1.89 19.48
N GLY A 938 -16.87 -0.59 19.26
CA GLY A 938 -15.63 0.14 19.57
C GLY A 938 -15.34 0.22 21.08
N TRP A 939 -14.13 0.67 21.46
CA TRP A 939 -13.74 0.76 22.87
C TRP A 939 -14.27 2.04 23.53
N ALA A 940 -14.96 1.87 24.65
CA ALA A 940 -15.20 2.92 25.62
C ALA A 940 -13.96 3.10 26.52
N LYS A 941 -13.74 4.32 27.02
CA LYS A 941 -12.71 4.68 28.01
C LYS A 941 -13.39 5.32 29.23
N ASN A 942 -12.91 4.99 30.43
CA ASN A 942 -13.21 5.64 31.72
C ASN A 942 -14.66 6.14 31.90
N GLY A 943 -15.59 5.24 32.19
CA GLY A 943 -16.98 5.57 32.52
C GLY A 943 -17.93 5.79 31.33
N ALA A 944 -17.41 5.86 30.10
CA ALA A 944 -18.24 5.84 28.88
C ALA A 944 -18.96 4.48 28.70
N SER A 945 -20.11 4.47 28.03
CA SER A 945 -20.89 3.23 27.82
C SER A 945 -20.23 2.34 26.74
N ALA A 946 -20.09 1.04 27.00
CA ALA A 946 -19.80 0.02 26.00
C ALA A 946 -20.97 -0.95 25.88
N GLY A 947 -21.46 -1.19 24.66
CA GLY A 947 -22.68 -1.97 24.40
C GLY A 947 -23.78 -1.12 23.79
N THR A 948 -25.00 -1.65 23.77
CA THR A 948 -26.22 -0.93 23.37
C THR A 948 -27.02 -0.50 24.58
N VAL A 949 -27.73 0.62 24.50
CA VAL A 949 -28.66 1.09 25.54
C VAL A 949 -30.01 1.30 24.87
N THR A 950 -31.09 0.83 25.52
CA THR A 950 -32.49 0.88 25.04
C THR A 950 -32.79 0.25 23.67
N LEU A 951 -31.86 -0.51 23.08
CA LEU A 951 -32.08 -1.19 21.78
C LEU A 951 -32.50 -2.66 21.92
N ALA A 952 -32.59 -3.17 23.15
CA ALA A 952 -32.93 -4.56 23.47
C ALA A 952 -32.00 -5.59 22.81
N LYS A 953 -30.74 -5.22 22.52
CA LYS A 953 -29.76 -6.12 21.90
C LYS A 953 -28.82 -6.69 22.95
N GLN A 954 -28.78 -8.01 23.04
CA GLN A 954 -28.02 -8.70 24.07
C GLN A 954 -26.50 -8.59 23.83
N LEU A 955 -25.77 -8.37 24.92
CA LEU A 955 -24.31 -8.48 24.99
C LEU A 955 -23.94 -9.95 25.19
N GLU A 956 -23.06 -10.50 24.34
CA GLU A 956 -22.64 -11.91 24.40
C GLU A 956 -21.23 -12.07 24.95
N ALA A 957 -20.35 -11.10 24.71
CA ALA A 957 -18.99 -11.06 25.26
C ALA A 957 -18.51 -9.63 25.49
N TYR A 958 -17.40 -9.49 26.21
CA TYR A 958 -16.70 -8.24 26.41
C TYR A 958 -15.18 -8.43 26.54
N GLN A 959 -14.45 -7.34 26.33
CA GLN A 959 -13.01 -7.22 26.52
C GLN A 959 -12.72 -5.99 27.39
N VAL A 960 -11.69 -6.06 28.23
CA VAL A 960 -11.26 -4.96 29.11
C VAL A 960 -9.73 -4.94 29.13
N GLN A 961 -9.14 -3.76 28.98
CA GLN A 961 -7.69 -3.56 29.00
C GLN A 961 -7.36 -2.29 29.76
N ILE A 962 -6.28 -2.33 30.54
CA ILE A 962 -5.72 -1.17 31.22
C ILE A 962 -4.44 -0.75 30.49
N LEU A 963 -4.32 0.55 30.20
CA LEU A 963 -3.22 1.14 29.43
C LEU A 963 -2.67 2.38 30.17
N PRO A 964 -1.41 2.77 29.95
CA PRO A 964 -0.87 4.02 30.50
C PRO A 964 -1.76 5.22 30.13
N LYS A 965 -1.73 6.26 30.97
CA LYS A 965 -2.55 7.46 30.78
C LYS A 965 -2.37 8.05 29.37
N ASP A 966 -3.49 8.25 28.70
CA ASP A 966 -3.62 8.83 27.35
C ASP A 966 -2.83 8.08 26.25
N ALA A 967 -2.58 6.78 26.46
CA ALA A 967 -2.17 5.87 25.41
C ALA A 967 -3.25 5.71 24.32
N LYS A 968 -2.82 5.29 23.11
CA LYS A 968 -3.72 4.96 22.00
C LYS A 968 -4.69 3.83 22.39
N GLU A 969 -5.93 3.93 21.90
CA GLU A 969 -6.95 2.87 21.98
C GLU A 969 -6.43 1.51 21.46
N PRO A 970 -6.80 0.37 22.09
CA PRO A 970 -6.32 -0.95 21.66
C PRO A 970 -6.75 -1.29 20.22
N GLU A 971 -5.84 -1.88 19.45
CA GLU A 971 -6.10 -2.20 18.05
C GLU A 971 -7.11 -3.36 17.91
N SER A 972 -8.11 -3.18 17.07
CA SER A 972 -9.19 -4.16 16.89
C SER A 972 -8.79 -5.20 15.84
N GLY A 973 -8.42 -6.39 16.30
CA GLY A 973 -7.94 -7.50 15.44
C GLY A 973 -8.98 -8.14 14.51
N ASP A 974 -10.24 -7.68 14.55
CA ASP A 974 -11.34 -8.10 13.68
C ASP A 974 -12.08 -6.85 13.17
N LEU A 975 -12.61 -6.92 11.94
CA LEU A 975 -13.21 -5.77 11.22
C LEU A 975 -14.37 -5.12 11.99
N PRO A 976 -14.34 -3.79 12.25
CA PRO A 976 -15.44 -3.10 12.92
C PRO A 976 -16.64 -2.82 12.00
N PRO A 977 -17.88 -3.14 12.42
CA PRO A 977 -19.05 -2.39 11.98
C PRO A 977 -19.07 -0.98 12.61
N LEU A 978 -19.74 -0.02 11.97
CA LEU A 978 -19.62 1.40 12.28
C LEU A 978 -20.18 1.81 13.67
N LEU A 979 -19.25 2.06 14.60
CA LEU A 979 -19.29 3.10 15.64
C LEU A 979 -20.52 3.17 16.57
N GLY A 980 -20.46 2.43 17.67
CA GLY A 980 -21.29 2.67 18.86
C GLY A 980 -20.85 3.89 19.69
N LYS A 981 -21.03 5.11 19.16
CA LYS A 981 -20.81 6.37 19.92
C LYS A 981 -22.08 7.17 20.23
N VAL A 982 -23.21 6.88 19.58
CA VAL A 982 -24.42 7.69 19.65
C VAL A 982 -25.48 7.06 20.57
N VAL A 983 -25.70 7.66 21.74
CA VAL A 983 -26.83 7.33 22.63
C VAL A 983 -27.89 8.42 22.46
N ALA A 984 -28.98 8.12 21.75
CA ALA A 984 -29.91 9.13 21.21
C ALA A 984 -30.84 9.78 22.26
N ASN A 985 -30.30 10.66 23.10
CA ASN A 985 -31.02 11.35 24.17
C ASN A 985 -31.41 12.80 23.82
N ASN A 986 -30.66 13.47 22.95
CA ASN A 986 -30.88 14.85 22.52
C ASN A 986 -31.08 14.94 20.97
N PRO A 987 -31.38 16.13 20.40
CA PRO A 987 -31.58 16.30 18.95
C PRO A 987 -30.32 16.13 18.09
N GLU A 988 -29.14 16.51 18.61
CA GLU A 988 -27.84 16.37 17.93
C GLU A 988 -27.46 14.88 17.82
N ASP A 989 -27.65 14.11 18.89
CA ASP A 989 -27.48 12.64 18.87
C ASP A 989 -28.39 12.00 17.80
N LYS A 990 -29.63 12.49 17.63
CA LYS A 990 -30.56 11.97 16.61
C LYS A 990 -30.09 12.29 15.19
N ALA A 991 -29.49 13.46 14.97
CA ALA A 991 -28.87 13.81 13.70
C ALA A 991 -27.65 12.92 13.43
N GLU A 992 -26.76 12.72 14.41
CA GLU A 992 -25.61 11.82 14.28
C GLU A 992 -26.01 10.36 14.01
N LEU A 993 -27.06 9.87 14.67
CA LEU A 993 -27.61 8.53 14.39
C LEU A 993 -28.13 8.40 12.96
N ALA A 994 -28.66 9.47 12.36
CA ALA A 994 -29.05 9.47 10.95
C ALA A 994 -27.82 9.42 10.02
N GLN A 995 -26.74 10.15 10.31
CA GLN A 995 -25.48 10.06 9.56
C GLN A 995 -24.91 8.63 9.63
N VAL A 996 -24.86 8.02 10.81
CA VAL A 996 -24.38 6.63 11.00
C VAL A 996 -25.26 5.62 10.26
N LYS A 997 -26.59 5.76 10.27
CA LYS A 997 -27.49 4.91 9.48
C LYS A 997 -27.27 5.07 7.98
N PHE A 998 -27.07 6.29 7.50
CA PHE A 998 -26.77 6.54 6.08
C PHE A 998 -25.44 5.93 5.66
N MET A 999 -24.35 6.15 6.42
CA MET A 999 -23.03 5.56 6.13
C MET A 999 -23.08 4.03 6.09
N ASN A 1000 -23.76 3.38 7.04
CA ASN A 1000 -23.96 1.92 7.01
C ASN A 1000 -24.75 1.45 5.78
N LYS A 1001 -25.71 2.25 5.27
CA LYS A 1001 -26.47 1.91 4.05
C LYS A 1001 -25.61 1.97 2.78
N ILE A 1002 -24.65 2.89 2.70
CA ILE A 1002 -23.82 3.07 1.49
C ILE A 1002 -22.49 2.28 1.49
N LEU A 1003 -21.96 1.94 2.67
CA LEU A 1003 -20.66 1.27 2.81
C LEU A 1003 -20.48 0.02 1.93
N PRO A 1004 -21.47 -0.90 1.80
CA PRO A 1004 -21.32 -2.11 0.99
C PRO A 1004 -21.21 -1.87 -0.52
N ASP A 1005 -21.60 -0.70 -1.02
CA ASP A 1005 -21.44 -0.32 -2.42
C ASP A 1005 -20.15 0.47 -2.65
N VAL A 1006 -19.78 1.38 -1.75
CA VAL A 1006 -18.50 2.10 -1.84
C VAL A 1006 -17.32 1.13 -1.84
N GLN A 1007 -17.31 0.13 -0.95
CA GLN A 1007 -16.26 -0.89 -0.90
C GLN A 1007 -16.16 -1.74 -2.18
N LYS A 1008 -17.22 -1.80 -3.01
CA LYS A 1008 -17.21 -2.48 -4.32
C LYS A 1008 -16.83 -1.55 -5.47
N VAL A 1009 -16.91 -0.23 -5.30
CA VAL A 1009 -16.68 0.76 -6.35
C VAL A 1009 -15.32 1.43 -6.21
N ALA A 1010 -15.00 2.03 -5.05
CA ALA A 1010 -13.81 2.86 -4.91
C ALA A 1010 -12.48 2.08 -5.08
N PRO A 1011 -12.25 0.92 -4.44
CA PRO A 1011 -11.00 0.17 -4.61
C PRO A 1011 -10.78 -0.32 -6.03
N ASN A 1012 -11.85 -0.82 -6.69
CA ASN A 1012 -11.84 -1.28 -8.08
C ASN A 1012 -11.63 -0.15 -9.10
N GLN A 1013 -11.68 1.10 -8.66
CA GLN A 1013 -11.39 2.29 -9.46
C GLN A 1013 -10.13 3.02 -8.97
N ASP A 1014 -9.31 2.43 -8.09
CA ASP A 1014 -8.09 3.08 -7.57
C ASP A 1014 -8.39 4.42 -6.84
N LEU A 1015 -9.48 4.43 -6.06
CA LEU A 1015 -9.97 5.56 -5.24
C LEU A 1015 -10.14 5.13 -3.77
N PHE A 1016 -10.03 6.10 -2.86
CA PHE A 1016 -10.19 5.89 -1.41
C PHE A 1016 -11.67 5.75 -1.02
N SER A 1017 -12.01 4.68 -0.31
CA SER A 1017 -13.37 4.44 0.21
C SER A 1017 -13.77 5.51 1.22
N SER A 1018 -12.83 5.93 2.07
CA SER A 1018 -13.05 6.95 3.11
C SER A 1018 -13.46 8.29 2.51
N VAL A 1019 -12.77 8.72 1.46
CA VAL A 1019 -13.06 9.94 0.70
C VAL A 1019 -14.41 9.85 0.01
N MET A 1020 -14.73 8.73 -0.63
CA MET A 1020 -16.02 8.56 -1.33
C MET A 1020 -17.21 8.52 -0.35
N ILE A 1021 -17.06 7.93 0.85
CA ILE A 1021 -18.08 8.01 1.91
C ILE A 1021 -18.20 9.43 2.45
N ALA A 1022 -17.08 10.12 2.73
CA ALA A 1022 -17.09 11.48 3.26
C ALA A 1022 -17.70 12.48 2.27
N GLN A 1023 -17.39 12.35 0.97
CA GLN A 1023 -18.04 13.13 -0.09
C GLN A 1023 -19.54 12.82 -0.12
N ALA A 1024 -19.96 11.56 -0.14
CA ALA A 1024 -21.39 11.24 -0.10
C ALA A 1024 -22.08 11.82 1.14
N VAL A 1025 -21.48 11.75 2.33
CA VAL A 1025 -22.03 12.33 3.57
C VAL A 1025 -22.18 13.86 3.47
N LEU A 1026 -21.19 14.55 2.89
CA LEU A 1026 -21.15 16.00 2.75
C LEU A 1026 -22.11 16.52 1.67
N GLU A 1027 -22.00 16.01 0.43
CA GLU A 1027 -22.74 16.50 -0.74
C GLU A 1027 -24.25 16.17 -0.67
N SER A 1028 -24.64 15.06 -0.02
CA SER A 1028 -26.04 14.60 0.05
C SER A 1028 -26.80 15.04 1.31
N ALA A 1029 -26.16 15.81 2.20
CA ALA A 1029 -26.61 16.02 3.58
C ALA A 1029 -26.95 14.68 4.28
N SER A 1030 -26.02 13.71 4.23
CA SER A 1030 -26.22 12.34 4.74
C SER A 1030 -27.46 11.62 4.18
N GLY A 1031 -27.70 11.74 2.88
CA GLY A 1031 -28.78 11.08 2.16
C GLY A 1031 -30.16 11.71 2.34
N THR A 1032 -30.23 12.96 2.81
CA THR A 1032 -31.48 13.66 3.12
C THR A 1032 -31.83 14.80 2.16
N SER A 1033 -30.90 15.21 1.28
CA SER A 1033 -31.20 16.21 0.25
C SER A 1033 -32.21 15.68 -0.77
N THR A 1034 -33.00 16.58 -1.39
CA THR A 1034 -33.98 16.25 -2.43
C THR A 1034 -33.37 15.55 -3.65
N LEU A 1035 -32.09 15.78 -3.90
CA LEU A 1035 -31.31 15.07 -4.94
C LEU A 1035 -30.93 13.65 -4.53
N ALA A 1036 -30.62 13.43 -3.25
CA ALA A 1036 -30.20 12.14 -2.74
C ALA A 1036 -31.38 11.20 -2.44
N LEU A 1037 -32.51 11.73 -1.99
CA LEU A 1037 -33.67 10.89 -1.67
C LEU A 1037 -34.23 10.17 -2.92
N PRO A 1038 -34.89 9.00 -2.76
CA PRO A 1038 -35.68 8.40 -3.83
C PRO A 1038 -36.74 9.39 -4.36
N PRO A 1039 -37.02 9.43 -5.67
CA PRO A 1039 -36.52 8.54 -6.72
C PRO A 1039 -35.23 9.03 -7.42
N ASN A 1040 -34.48 9.96 -6.83
CA ASN A 1040 -33.38 10.67 -7.50
C ASN A 1040 -32.00 10.05 -7.26
N TYR A 1041 -31.72 9.58 -6.03
CA TYR A 1041 -30.50 8.83 -5.64
C TYR A 1041 -29.14 9.51 -5.95
N ASN A 1042 -29.12 10.81 -6.27
CA ASN A 1042 -27.94 11.58 -6.64
C ASN A 1042 -27.20 12.08 -5.40
N LEU A 1043 -26.21 11.31 -4.94
CA LEU A 1043 -25.46 11.59 -3.72
C LEU A 1043 -24.44 12.73 -3.88
N PHE A 1044 -24.12 13.15 -5.11
CA PHE A 1044 -22.93 13.96 -5.43
C PHE A 1044 -23.24 15.23 -6.22
N GLY A 1045 -24.53 15.59 -6.36
CA GLY A 1045 -24.97 16.80 -7.09
C GLY A 1045 -24.58 16.81 -8.57
N ILE A 1046 -24.39 15.65 -9.21
CA ILE A 1046 -23.86 15.60 -10.58
C ILE A 1046 -24.95 16.09 -11.55
N LYS A 1047 -24.61 17.15 -12.31
CA LYS A 1047 -25.48 17.77 -13.33
C LYS A 1047 -25.51 16.97 -14.63
N GLY A 1048 -26.52 17.23 -15.46
CA GLY A 1048 -26.80 16.52 -16.70
C GLY A 1048 -27.78 15.37 -16.49
N GLU A 1049 -27.68 14.34 -17.33
CA GLU A 1049 -28.63 13.22 -17.42
C GLU A 1049 -27.88 11.90 -17.26
N TYR A 1050 -28.50 10.90 -16.63
CA TYR A 1050 -27.97 9.55 -16.47
C TYR A 1050 -28.90 8.59 -17.20
N GLU A 1051 -28.46 7.98 -18.30
CA GLU A 1051 -29.31 7.09 -19.12
C GLU A 1051 -30.65 7.79 -19.51
N GLY A 1052 -30.56 9.09 -19.86
CA GLY A 1052 -31.70 9.98 -20.14
C GLY A 1052 -32.49 10.46 -18.91
N GLN A 1053 -32.28 9.87 -17.73
CA GLN A 1053 -32.97 10.24 -16.51
C GLN A 1053 -32.31 11.46 -15.83
N TYR A 1054 -33.14 12.46 -15.54
CA TYR A 1054 -32.76 13.63 -14.76
C TYR A 1054 -33.91 14.11 -13.86
N VAL A 1055 -33.59 15.04 -12.97
CA VAL A 1055 -34.54 15.87 -12.23
C VAL A 1055 -34.11 17.34 -12.40
N GLU A 1056 -35.06 18.22 -12.73
CA GLU A 1056 -34.80 19.66 -12.80
C GLU A 1056 -35.04 20.30 -11.43
N LEU A 1057 -34.02 20.96 -10.90
CA LEU A 1057 -34.08 21.64 -9.61
C LEU A 1057 -33.40 23.01 -9.68
N PRO A 1058 -33.88 24.00 -8.90
CA PRO A 1058 -33.19 25.28 -8.75
C PRO A 1058 -31.83 25.08 -8.07
N THR A 1059 -30.81 25.73 -8.60
CA THR A 1059 -29.44 25.72 -8.08
C THR A 1059 -28.81 27.11 -8.20
N LEU A 1060 -27.86 27.42 -7.32
CA LEU A 1060 -27.21 28.72 -7.27
C LEU A 1060 -25.90 28.66 -8.07
N GLU A 1061 -25.83 29.42 -9.17
CA GLU A 1061 -24.58 29.64 -9.91
C GLU A 1061 -24.04 31.04 -9.63
N GLN A 1062 -22.72 31.18 -9.64
CA GLN A 1062 -22.05 32.47 -9.56
C GLN A 1062 -21.68 32.97 -10.97
N GLN A 1063 -22.08 34.20 -11.31
CA GLN A 1063 -21.72 34.85 -12.56
C GLN A 1063 -20.26 35.37 -12.54
N THR A 1064 -19.77 35.77 -13.71
CA THR A 1064 -18.37 36.19 -13.95
C THR A 1064 -17.96 37.46 -13.20
N ASP A 1065 -18.92 38.20 -12.65
CA ASP A 1065 -18.74 39.39 -11.79
C ASP A 1065 -18.79 39.07 -10.28
N GLY A 1066 -19.23 37.87 -9.91
CA GLY A 1066 -19.37 37.41 -8.54
C GLY A 1066 -20.81 37.39 -8.00
N GLU A 1067 -21.82 37.85 -8.74
CA GLU A 1067 -23.22 37.75 -8.29
C GLU A 1067 -23.75 36.32 -8.34
N TRP A 1068 -24.60 35.93 -7.38
CA TRP A 1068 -25.22 34.62 -7.31
C TRP A 1068 -26.65 34.65 -7.89
N ILE A 1069 -26.92 33.84 -8.90
CA ILE A 1069 -28.24 33.69 -9.52
C ILE A 1069 -28.78 32.27 -9.32
N THR A 1070 -30.10 32.15 -9.14
CA THR A 1070 -30.77 30.85 -9.17
C THR A 1070 -31.13 30.50 -10.61
N ILE A 1071 -30.59 29.40 -11.14
CA ILE A 1071 -31.04 28.79 -12.40
C ILE A 1071 -31.73 27.46 -12.11
N VAL A 1072 -32.62 27.01 -13.00
CA VAL A 1072 -33.03 25.60 -13.03
C VAL A 1072 -31.96 24.82 -13.78
N ALA A 1073 -31.45 23.75 -13.16
CA ALA A 1073 -30.47 22.86 -13.78
C ALA A 1073 -30.96 21.41 -13.77
N LYS A 1074 -30.65 20.68 -14.84
CA LYS A 1074 -30.80 19.21 -14.88
C LYS A 1074 -29.75 18.57 -14.00
N PHE A 1075 -30.18 17.74 -13.06
CA PHE A 1075 -29.33 16.86 -12.26
C PHE A 1075 -29.63 15.41 -12.60
N LYS A 1076 -28.57 14.58 -12.64
CA LYS A 1076 -28.69 13.16 -12.93
C LYS A 1076 -29.63 12.47 -11.93
N LYS A 1077 -30.46 11.56 -12.42
CA LYS A 1077 -31.34 10.71 -11.61
C LYS A 1077 -30.91 9.26 -11.80
N TYR A 1078 -30.50 8.59 -10.71
CA TYR A 1078 -29.91 7.26 -10.77
C TYR A 1078 -30.91 6.17 -10.34
N PRO A 1079 -30.81 4.93 -10.84
CA PRO A 1079 -31.59 3.79 -10.33
C PRO A 1079 -31.31 3.46 -8.86
N SER A 1080 -30.07 3.66 -8.39
CA SER A 1080 -29.69 3.48 -6.99
C SER A 1080 -28.45 4.29 -6.60
N TYR A 1081 -28.11 4.30 -5.30
CA TYR A 1081 -26.87 4.89 -4.81
C TYR A 1081 -25.61 4.26 -5.44
N ARG A 1082 -25.63 2.96 -5.79
CA ARG A 1082 -24.50 2.27 -6.40
C ARG A 1082 -24.13 2.88 -7.76
N GLU A 1083 -25.11 3.33 -8.53
CA GLU A 1083 -24.92 3.98 -9.83
C GLU A 1083 -24.40 5.41 -9.65
N SER A 1084 -24.87 6.13 -8.62
CA SER A 1084 -24.29 7.43 -8.22
C SER A 1084 -22.82 7.30 -7.80
N PHE A 1085 -22.43 6.23 -7.09
CA PHE A 1085 -21.03 5.94 -6.79
C PHE A 1085 -20.20 5.61 -8.03
N LYS A 1086 -20.73 4.80 -8.98
CA LYS A 1086 -20.04 4.49 -10.24
C LYS A 1086 -19.76 5.75 -11.06
N ASP A 1087 -20.73 6.65 -11.18
CA ASP A 1087 -20.61 7.87 -11.97
C ASP A 1087 -19.67 8.91 -11.32
N ASN A 1088 -19.69 9.01 -9.98
CA ASN A 1088 -18.67 9.76 -9.23
C ASN A 1088 -17.25 9.18 -9.43
N ALA A 1089 -17.09 7.85 -9.34
CA ALA A 1089 -15.80 7.20 -9.59
C ALA A 1089 -15.32 7.41 -11.03
N TYR A 1090 -16.23 7.31 -12.01
CA TYR A 1090 -15.94 7.56 -13.42
C TYR A 1090 -15.48 9.00 -13.64
N LYS A 1091 -16.15 10.00 -13.05
CA LYS A 1091 -15.71 11.41 -13.06
C LYS A 1091 -14.30 11.56 -12.45
N LEU A 1092 -14.05 10.96 -11.29
CA LEU A 1092 -12.75 11.05 -10.63
C LEU A 1092 -11.62 10.32 -11.38
N LYS A 1093 -11.92 9.35 -12.24
CA LYS A 1093 -10.92 8.61 -13.04
C LYS A 1093 -10.74 9.09 -14.48
N ASN A 1094 -11.75 9.72 -15.08
CA ASN A 1094 -11.69 10.25 -16.45
C ASN A 1094 -11.63 11.79 -16.49
N GLY A 1095 -11.52 12.45 -15.33
CA GLY A 1095 -11.24 13.87 -15.22
C GLY A 1095 -12.42 14.76 -15.63
N VAL A 1096 -12.14 15.70 -16.52
CA VAL A 1096 -13.10 16.60 -17.17
C VAL A 1096 -12.82 16.64 -18.67
N SER A 1097 -13.78 17.10 -19.48
CA SER A 1097 -13.70 17.03 -20.96
C SER A 1097 -12.49 17.72 -21.61
N TRP A 1098 -11.80 18.59 -20.88
CA TRP A 1098 -10.59 19.31 -21.31
C TRP A 1098 -9.30 18.85 -20.60
N ASP A 1099 -9.39 17.99 -19.57
CA ASP A 1099 -8.25 17.36 -18.90
C ASP A 1099 -8.67 16.04 -18.24
N ALA A 1100 -8.34 14.92 -18.88
CA ALA A 1100 -8.61 13.58 -18.37
C ALA A 1100 -7.82 13.24 -17.08
N ASN A 1101 -6.75 13.98 -16.78
CA ASN A 1101 -5.91 13.80 -15.59
C ASN A 1101 -6.24 14.77 -14.45
N TYR A 1102 -7.28 15.61 -14.59
CA TYR A 1102 -7.58 16.70 -13.65
C TYR A 1102 -7.70 16.24 -12.18
N TYR A 1103 -8.34 15.09 -11.97
CA TYR A 1103 -8.51 14.46 -10.65
C TYR A 1103 -7.43 13.42 -10.29
N ARG A 1104 -6.35 13.28 -11.10
CA ARG A 1104 -5.33 12.23 -10.95
C ARG A 1104 -4.63 12.19 -9.58
N GLY A 1105 -4.47 13.34 -8.93
CA GLY A 1105 -3.91 13.38 -7.57
C GLY A 1105 -4.85 12.90 -6.46
N ALA A 1106 -6.10 12.55 -6.76
CA ALA A 1106 -7.02 11.90 -5.82
C ALA A 1106 -6.96 10.36 -5.86
N TRP A 1107 -6.26 9.77 -6.83
CA TRP A 1107 -6.17 8.31 -7.01
C TRP A 1107 -5.23 7.69 -5.96
N ARG A 1108 -5.53 6.49 -5.45
CA ARG A 1108 -4.72 5.81 -4.42
C ARG A 1108 -3.28 5.57 -4.87
N SER A 1109 -3.12 5.12 -6.11
CA SER A 1109 -1.85 4.92 -6.79
C SER A 1109 -0.96 6.17 -6.83
N VAL A 1110 -1.55 7.37 -6.76
CA VAL A 1110 -0.85 8.66 -6.83
C VAL A 1110 -0.74 9.34 -5.45
N ALA A 1111 -1.87 9.58 -4.77
CA ALA A 1111 -1.93 10.34 -3.51
C ALA A 1111 -1.32 9.61 -2.31
N LYS A 1112 -1.33 8.26 -2.33
CA LYS A 1112 -0.91 7.33 -1.25
C LYS A 1112 -1.69 7.42 0.08
N THR A 1113 -2.27 8.55 0.43
CA THR A 1113 -3.07 8.76 1.65
C THR A 1113 -4.32 9.61 1.39
N TYR A 1114 -5.38 9.43 2.18
CA TYR A 1114 -6.61 10.20 2.00
C TYR A 1114 -6.42 11.74 2.14
N PRO A 1115 -5.59 12.30 3.05
CA PRO A 1115 -5.43 13.75 3.16
C PRO A 1115 -4.75 14.38 1.93
N ASN A 1116 -3.93 13.61 1.21
CA ASN A 1116 -3.37 14.06 -0.07
C ASN A 1116 -4.45 14.09 -1.16
N ALA A 1117 -5.36 13.11 -1.15
CA ALA A 1117 -6.46 13.03 -2.11
C ALA A 1117 -7.51 14.13 -1.88
N THR A 1118 -7.96 14.34 -0.63
CA THR A 1118 -8.91 15.43 -0.28
C THR A 1118 -8.31 16.80 -0.58
N LYS A 1119 -7.02 17.00 -0.29
CA LYS A 1119 -6.28 18.22 -0.67
C LYS A 1119 -6.13 18.41 -2.19
N TRP A 1120 -6.09 17.33 -2.98
CA TRP A 1120 -6.14 17.46 -4.44
C TRP A 1120 -7.53 17.85 -4.96
N LEU A 1121 -8.59 17.34 -4.34
CA LEU A 1121 -9.98 17.66 -4.68
C LEU A 1121 -10.37 19.11 -4.31
N THR A 1122 -9.67 19.73 -3.36
CA THR A 1122 -9.90 21.13 -2.95
C THR A 1122 -9.57 22.09 -4.08
N GLY A 1123 -10.50 23.01 -4.38
CA GLY A 1123 -10.41 23.91 -5.54
C GLY A 1123 -10.52 23.23 -6.91
N ARG A 1124 -10.91 21.94 -6.98
CA ARG A 1124 -11.08 21.18 -8.25
C ARG A 1124 -12.40 20.41 -8.33
N TYR A 1125 -12.81 19.77 -7.25
CA TYR A 1125 -14.09 19.07 -7.18
C TYR A 1125 -15.19 20.02 -6.70
N ALA A 1126 -14.87 20.81 -5.67
CA ALA A 1126 -15.63 21.97 -5.22
C ALA A 1126 -14.73 23.22 -5.28
N THR A 1127 -15.35 24.39 -5.45
CA THR A 1127 -14.68 25.71 -5.39
C THR A 1127 -14.30 26.15 -3.97
N ASP A 1128 -14.81 25.44 -2.96
CA ASP A 1128 -14.49 25.65 -1.55
C ASP A 1128 -13.01 25.38 -1.26
N GLN A 1129 -12.35 26.36 -0.63
CA GLN A 1129 -10.94 26.31 -0.24
C GLN A 1129 -10.67 25.45 1.02
N HIS A 1130 -11.72 25.11 1.78
CA HIS A 1130 -11.65 24.27 2.98
C HIS A 1130 -12.29 22.88 2.76
N TYR A 1131 -12.47 22.48 1.50
CA TYR A 1131 -13.13 21.22 1.14
C TYR A 1131 -12.40 20.00 1.73
N ASN A 1132 -11.06 19.99 1.73
CA ASN A 1132 -10.30 18.94 2.39
C ASN A 1132 -10.51 18.90 3.90
N GLU A 1133 -10.72 20.03 4.56
CA GLU A 1133 -10.89 20.06 6.02
C GLU A 1133 -12.23 19.43 6.39
N LYS A 1134 -13.30 19.77 5.65
CA LYS A 1134 -14.63 19.15 5.80
C LYS A 1134 -14.61 17.64 5.55
N LEU A 1135 -13.92 17.18 4.50
CA LEU A 1135 -13.79 15.75 4.22
C LEU A 1135 -12.92 15.03 5.25
N ASP A 1136 -11.74 15.56 5.56
CA ASP A 1136 -10.81 14.98 6.52
C ASP A 1136 -11.43 14.91 7.92
N ASP A 1137 -12.21 15.90 8.34
CA ASP A 1137 -12.89 15.90 9.64
C ASP A 1137 -14.05 14.92 9.71
N LEU A 1138 -14.80 14.70 8.61
CA LEU A 1138 -15.74 13.59 8.51
C LEU A 1138 -15.01 12.23 8.58
N ILE A 1139 -13.87 12.09 7.88
CA ILE A 1139 -13.04 10.87 7.91
C ILE A 1139 -12.49 10.61 9.31
N LYS A 1140 -12.02 11.63 10.04
CA LYS A 1140 -11.54 11.53 11.43
C LYS A 1140 -12.68 11.21 12.40
N LYS A 1141 -13.79 11.96 12.35
CA LYS A 1141 -14.95 11.82 13.25
C LYS A 1141 -15.56 10.42 13.16
N TRP A 1142 -15.68 9.91 11.95
CA TRP A 1142 -16.31 8.62 11.66
C TRP A 1142 -15.29 7.50 11.33
N TYR A 1143 -13.99 7.74 11.57
CA TYR A 1143 -12.88 6.79 11.39
C TYR A 1143 -12.90 6.07 10.02
N LEU A 1144 -13.31 6.77 8.95
CA LEU A 1144 -13.63 6.16 7.66
C LEU A 1144 -12.39 5.60 6.94
N ASN A 1145 -11.19 6.05 7.31
CA ASN A 1145 -9.91 5.59 6.77
C ASN A 1145 -9.57 4.13 7.13
N GLN A 1146 -10.44 3.43 7.87
CA GLN A 1146 -10.35 1.98 8.08
C GLN A 1146 -10.81 1.17 6.86
N PHE A 1147 -11.44 1.80 5.85
CA PHE A 1147 -12.00 1.15 4.67
C PHE A 1147 -11.17 1.34 3.39
N ASP A 1148 -9.96 1.90 3.49
CA ASP A 1148 -9.10 2.29 2.36
C ASP A 1148 -8.18 1.15 1.86
#